data_AF-A0A2S2P8C0-F1
#
_entry.id   AF-A0A2S2P8C0-F1
#
_cell.length_a   1.000
_cell.length_b   1.000
_cell.length_c   1.000
_cell.angle_alpha   90.00
_cell.angle_beta   90.00
_cell.angle_gamma   90.00
#
_symmetry.space_group_name_H-M   'P 1'
#
loop_
_entity.id
_entity.type
_entity.pdbx_description
1 polymer ?
#
loop_
_entity_poly.entity_id
_entity_poly.type
_entity_poly.pdbx_seq_one_letter_code
_entity_poly.pdbx_strand_id
1 'polypeptide(L)'
;MTRTTTTTTAMTAIAVWCVAAVLGAAGGLVLDGTYGQFRKWNAGVNGTLEMEFKTRSPNGLLMYTDDGGTYDFFELKMVEGTMRLRYNLGAGAQILMAGHDLYDGRWHRAAIERRGRVTALTVDNATSAAASAGKELQFGRLASNSAVYVGGMPGWYNGRLTRLALPSVIFEPRFSGAVRNIVYTDDFYPYPRRQTAVTDTARQPKCTGTRCRRTLNREKKSKVNGGGINGNRRGGGNSDACEKHDPCQHGGICISTDDGPKCQCRDKNFEGAYCEIDKIMAEASFTGGEFLKYAFDGNTEGDSFVLHFKTKKPAGLLYHMGDDSSNYLNVGIVTGGITVTMRVGTGSLDMFIKPNRIRFDDNQWHKISVTRKVQGISAVTSFCKLAVTVDEVYGEQGSSAGAFTSLTLGYLYLGGSENTVALPGTKASTNFVGCIRKVEYTSDGVNKYDFLEMGKTGISTIQVYGRLQFSCQDFGMDDPVCLSTPRSFLMLPNWDGTTSGSISVKFRTNEPDGLLFFSRGQTEHTSGIYAVEMVDGRLYVYLDLGAGGTRAEVSSEKTKVNDGQWHEFSIWRNDRDIHCTVDDYSSDFTTNGDSNQLHLQNGIMLGFGGRAVYHKKIPSGVWTLSLETGFVGCVRDLVLDGVAINLVSSSLEQDHVSVTPHCPESTNSCKSDTCYNGGICHEGWNRVICDCSNTEYAGATCMKESSMYSFNGTQYVQAIMPEKMTTQVEDMYFRFKTNRPLAVLMKTFDSSWDRLEIALIVGKIRLALKIGDKEKVVLCGSHLDDNNWHSVHYIRRAHEIRLKVDNVTVKNDSDMEDKITLKWQGLLVGGTPPKDPDALANLPSFIGSMQQFILNKINYFDLAKISTRGFPEDLPKVHMTSKYQKQEKPPSLVNTVTFLSKNTFIGLPPLKAYSRMEVYYRFKTKHTSGLFFYNGGKHNDFALAELINGHILINIRSGTHVIRLRDSSKNSYSDNYWHSVHLLQISATMFCLLIDDQVASIATISRPHNIQLNGMFYVGGVPKELHKRQSKHIHSRHGFEGCMSGLEYNGESPDMVENATIPSTLITVGCDGKFMDRLHQSRNRTKKKF
;
A
#
# COMPACT_ATOMS: atom_id res chain seq x y z
N MET A 1 -15.95 55.24 -31.05
CA MET A 1 -16.91 54.83 -30.01
C MET A 1 -16.14 54.00 -28.99
N THR A 2 -15.31 54.68 -28.18
CA THR A 2 -15.56 55.14 -26.78
C THR A 2 -15.50 53.98 -25.77
N ARG A 3 -14.57 53.91 -24.83
CA ARG A 3 -13.33 54.67 -24.56
C ARG A 3 -12.65 53.91 -23.39
N THR A 4 -11.36 53.54 -23.56
CA THR A 4 -10.20 53.81 -22.66
C THR A 4 -10.29 53.42 -21.17
N THR A 5 -9.26 53.00 -20.41
CA THR A 5 -7.80 52.83 -20.51
C THR A 5 -7.34 52.43 -19.08
N THR A 6 -6.18 51.75 -18.94
CA THR A 6 -5.17 51.95 -17.84
C THR A 6 -5.59 51.63 -16.37
N THR A 7 -4.80 51.13 -15.41
CA THR A 7 -3.36 50.91 -15.17
C THR A 7 -3.20 50.33 -13.74
N THR A 8 -2.20 49.46 -13.55
CA THR A 8 -1.23 49.38 -12.42
C THR A 8 -1.63 49.23 -10.94
N THR A 9 -1.11 48.14 -10.35
CA THR A 9 -0.22 48.03 -9.16
C THR A 9 -0.68 48.29 -7.71
N ALA A 10 -0.46 47.24 -6.91
CA ALA A 10 0.40 47.19 -5.70
C ALA A 10 -0.22 47.22 -4.27
N MET A 11 0.14 46.14 -3.56
CA MET A 11 0.70 46.06 -2.20
C MET A 11 -0.20 46.04 -0.93
N THR A 12 -0.27 44.83 -0.37
CA THR A 12 0.09 44.41 1.02
C THR A 12 -0.50 45.17 2.22
N ALA A 13 -1.20 44.45 3.11
CA ALA A 13 -0.68 43.97 4.41
C ALA A 13 -1.79 43.64 5.43
N ILE A 14 -1.82 42.37 5.87
CA ILE A 14 -1.96 41.89 7.27
C ILE A 14 -2.83 42.71 8.24
N ALA A 15 -3.99 42.18 8.63
CA ALA A 15 -4.32 41.76 10.03
C ALA A 15 -5.85 41.65 10.28
N VAL A 16 -6.35 40.41 10.37
CA VAL A 16 -6.94 39.81 11.58
C VAL A 16 -7.79 40.73 12.51
N TRP A 17 -9.08 40.38 12.59
CA TRP A 17 -10.07 40.48 13.71
C TRP A 17 -11.15 41.59 13.75
N CYS A 18 -12.39 41.13 13.46
CA CYS A 18 -13.69 41.38 14.15
C CYS A 18 -14.31 42.80 14.07
N VAL A 19 -15.59 43.03 13.73
CA VAL A 19 -16.86 42.36 14.14
C VAL A 19 -17.99 42.64 13.12
N ALA A 20 -18.93 41.69 13.04
CA ALA A 20 -20.32 41.66 12.52
C ALA A 20 -21.14 42.98 12.52
N ALA A 21 -22.29 43.17 11.85
CA ALA A 21 -23.39 42.35 11.34
C ALA A 21 -24.17 43.19 10.27
N VAL A 22 -25.13 42.68 9.48
CA VAL A 22 -26.58 42.77 9.76
C VAL A 22 -27.41 42.11 8.62
N LEU A 23 -28.46 41.34 9.02
CA LEU A 23 -29.53 40.59 8.29
C LEU A 23 -29.14 39.21 7.72
N GLY A 24 -29.66 38.04 8.11
CA GLY A 24 -30.68 37.58 9.06
C GLY A 24 -30.69 36.03 9.08
N ALA A 25 -31.21 35.42 10.15
CA ALA A 25 -31.03 34.03 10.59
C ALA A 25 -31.44 32.91 9.59
N ALA A 26 -30.49 32.10 9.09
CA ALA A 26 -30.79 30.81 8.44
C ALA A 26 -29.66 29.75 8.43
N GLY A 27 -28.44 30.07 8.89
CA GLY A 27 -27.31 29.11 8.86
C GLY A 27 -27.30 28.17 10.06
N GLY A 28 -27.34 26.85 9.82
CA GLY A 28 -27.03 25.84 10.84
C GLY A 28 -25.53 25.61 11.01
N LEU A 29 -25.14 24.99 12.12
CA LEU A 29 -23.80 24.46 12.35
C LEU A 29 -23.55 23.32 11.36
N VAL A 30 -22.65 23.53 10.40
CA VAL A 30 -22.22 22.48 9.45
C VAL A 30 -21.19 21.59 10.12
N LEU A 31 -21.49 20.31 10.17
CA LEU A 31 -20.70 19.24 10.78
C LEU A 31 -20.33 18.29 9.66
N ASP A 32 -19.11 18.38 9.13
CA ASP A 32 -18.62 17.52 8.04
C ASP A 32 -17.59 16.54 8.60
N GLY A 33 -18.08 15.54 9.33
CA GLY A 33 -17.22 14.64 10.11
C GLY A 33 -16.56 15.33 11.31
N THR A 34 -17.11 16.45 11.80
CA THR A 34 -16.66 17.19 12.98
C THR A 34 -17.71 17.15 14.10
N TYR A 35 -17.40 17.68 15.28
CA TYR A 35 -18.31 17.69 16.42
C TYR A 35 -18.38 19.09 17.07
N GLY A 36 -19.53 19.39 17.68
CA GLY A 36 -19.75 20.53 18.55
C GLY A 36 -19.96 20.09 20.00
N GLN A 37 -19.33 20.78 20.95
CA GLN A 37 -19.52 20.56 22.38
C GLN A 37 -20.44 21.64 22.97
N PHE A 38 -21.47 21.22 23.71
CA PHE A 38 -22.45 22.10 24.34
C PHE A 38 -22.50 21.86 25.86
N ARG A 39 -23.21 22.73 26.61
CA ARG A 39 -23.32 22.62 28.08
C ARG A 39 -23.99 21.31 28.50
N LYS A 40 -23.80 20.91 29.76
CA LYS A 40 -24.41 19.69 30.31
C LYS A 40 -25.93 19.81 30.25
N TRP A 41 -26.60 18.76 29.78
CA TRP A 41 -28.06 18.71 29.77
C TRP A 41 -28.58 18.37 31.17
N ASN A 42 -29.37 19.27 31.74
CA ASN A 42 -30.14 19.02 32.94
C ASN A 42 -31.45 18.29 32.57
N ALA A 43 -31.32 17.00 32.27
CA ALA A 43 -32.44 16.14 31.88
C ALA A 43 -33.42 15.86 33.03
N GLY A 44 -33.00 16.05 34.29
CA GLY A 44 -33.85 15.96 35.47
C GLY A 44 -34.61 14.65 35.60
N VAL A 45 -35.83 14.70 36.16
CA VAL A 45 -36.87 13.64 36.02
C VAL A 45 -37.85 13.96 34.88
N ASN A 46 -37.99 15.25 34.58
CA ASN A 46 -38.73 15.79 33.46
C ASN A 46 -37.78 16.72 32.68
N GLY A 47 -37.64 16.49 31.37
CA GLY A 47 -36.68 17.22 30.56
C GLY A 47 -36.97 17.08 29.08
N THR A 48 -36.61 18.12 28.32
CA THR A 48 -36.75 18.16 26.87
C THR A 48 -35.43 18.54 26.22
N LEU A 49 -35.11 17.90 25.11
CA LEU A 49 -34.01 18.27 24.22
C LEU A 49 -34.49 18.21 22.78
N GLU A 50 -34.42 19.32 22.07
CA GLU A 50 -34.82 19.39 20.66
C GLU A 50 -33.71 20.01 19.80
N MET A 51 -33.65 19.58 18.54
CA MET A 51 -32.78 20.16 17.52
C MET A 51 -33.34 19.91 16.11
N GLU A 52 -32.94 20.76 15.16
CA GLU A 52 -33.20 20.53 13.74
C GLU A 52 -31.92 20.06 13.06
N PHE A 53 -32.01 19.06 12.18
CA PHE A 53 -30.88 18.52 11.44
C PHE A 53 -31.21 18.37 9.95
N LYS A 54 -30.17 18.36 9.11
CA LYS A 54 -30.24 18.12 7.66
C LYS A 54 -29.04 17.31 7.22
N THR A 55 -29.24 16.18 6.53
CA THR A 55 -28.15 15.30 6.07
C THR A 55 -28.49 14.64 4.72
N ARG A 56 -27.46 14.19 4.01
CA ARG A 56 -27.56 13.25 2.87
C ARG A 56 -26.98 11.87 3.19
N SER A 57 -26.46 11.69 4.40
CA SER A 57 -25.89 10.43 4.88
C SER A 57 -26.97 9.60 5.56
N PRO A 58 -27.14 8.31 5.20
CA PRO A 58 -28.10 7.45 5.87
C PRO A 58 -27.66 7.05 7.29
N ASN A 59 -26.38 7.25 7.64
CA ASN A 59 -25.80 6.85 8.92
C ASN A 59 -24.99 8.01 9.56
N GLY A 60 -25.02 8.10 10.89
CA GLY A 60 -24.17 9.04 11.63
C GLY A 60 -24.67 9.40 13.04
N LEU A 61 -23.74 9.57 13.98
CA LEU A 61 -23.99 9.98 15.36
C LEU A 61 -24.37 11.46 15.44
N LEU A 62 -25.65 11.72 15.71
CA LEU A 62 -26.17 13.08 15.81
C LEU A 62 -25.88 13.70 17.18
N MET A 63 -26.12 12.97 18.28
CA MET A 63 -25.92 13.49 19.64
C MET A 63 -25.56 12.40 20.66
N TYR A 64 -24.67 12.73 21.61
CA TYR A 64 -24.34 11.89 22.76
C TYR A 64 -24.16 12.70 24.05
N THR A 65 -24.63 12.18 25.18
CA THR A 65 -24.33 12.65 26.54
C THR A 65 -24.52 11.52 27.55
N ASP A 66 -23.82 11.57 28.67
CA ASP A 66 -23.87 10.57 29.74
C ASP A 66 -23.69 11.19 31.14
N ASP A 67 -23.78 10.36 32.16
CA ASP A 67 -23.64 10.69 33.57
C ASP A 67 -22.19 10.86 34.08
N GLY A 68 -21.21 10.85 33.17
CA GLY A 68 -19.79 10.95 33.49
C GLY A 68 -19.04 9.63 33.52
N GLY A 69 -19.58 8.59 32.88
CA GLY A 69 -18.90 7.30 32.69
C GLY A 69 -19.41 6.16 33.55
N THR A 70 -20.56 6.32 34.20
CA THR A 70 -21.12 5.26 35.06
C THR A 70 -22.04 4.35 34.28
N TYR A 71 -23.33 4.69 34.10
CA TYR A 71 -24.30 3.75 33.52
C TYR A 71 -25.34 4.44 32.61
N ASP A 72 -25.68 5.70 32.87
CA ASP A 72 -26.74 6.41 32.19
C ASP A 72 -26.22 7.19 30.99
N PHE A 73 -26.88 7.04 29.84
CA PHE A 73 -26.53 7.76 28.62
C PHE A 73 -27.75 8.01 27.73
N PHE A 74 -27.59 8.97 26.82
CA PHE A 74 -28.44 9.17 25.65
C PHE A 74 -27.57 9.22 24.40
N GLU A 75 -27.86 8.34 23.44
CA GLU A 75 -27.26 8.25 22.11
C GLU A 75 -28.36 8.43 21.07
N LEU A 76 -28.27 9.49 20.25
CA LEU A 76 -29.16 9.74 19.12
C LEU A 76 -28.36 9.65 17.82
N LYS A 77 -28.72 8.72 16.93
CA LYS A 77 -28.02 8.50 15.66
C LYS A 77 -28.95 8.14 14.51
N MET A 78 -28.48 8.41 13.30
CA MET A 78 -29.07 7.95 12.05
C MET A 78 -28.61 6.51 11.78
N VAL A 79 -29.55 5.62 11.47
CA VAL A 79 -29.31 4.23 11.03
C VAL A 79 -30.21 3.95 9.83
N GLU A 80 -29.62 3.72 8.67
CA GLU A 80 -30.36 3.43 7.42
C GLU A 80 -31.50 4.42 7.14
N GLY A 81 -31.25 5.71 7.37
CA GLY A 81 -32.24 6.77 7.14
C GLY A 81 -33.33 6.93 8.21
N THR A 82 -33.30 6.13 9.28
CA THR A 82 -34.20 6.22 10.44
C THR A 82 -33.47 6.82 11.65
N MET A 83 -34.16 7.65 12.44
CA MET A 83 -33.57 8.19 13.67
C MET A 83 -33.74 7.18 14.80
N ARG A 84 -32.64 6.82 15.45
CA ARG A 84 -32.60 5.88 16.57
C ARG A 84 -32.07 6.56 17.83
N LEU A 85 -32.89 6.55 18.88
CA LEU A 85 -32.49 6.93 20.24
C LEU A 85 -32.23 5.67 21.06
N ARG A 86 -31.02 5.50 21.56
CA ARG A 86 -30.67 4.51 22.58
C ARG A 86 -30.37 5.23 23.89
N TYR A 87 -30.99 4.83 24.98
CA TYR A 87 -30.76 5.46 26.27
C TYR A 87 -30.79 4.46 27.43
N ASN A 88 -30.10 4.77 28.52
CA ASN A 88 -30.11 4.00 29.76
C ASN A 88 -30.29 4.95 30.95
N LEU A 89 -31.12 4.54 31.91
CA LEU A 89 -31.42 5.26 33.16
C LEU A 89 -31.37 4.27 34.35
N GLY A 90 -30.31 3.46 34.43
CA GLY A 90 -30.03 2.56 35.56
C GLY A 90 -30.67 1.16 35.55
N ALA A 91 -31.52 0.79 34.57
CA ALA A 91 -32.21 -0.52 34.56
C ALA A 91 -32.21 -1.23 33.19
N GLY A 92 -31.25 -0.90 32.33
CA GLY A 92 -31.07 -1.50 31.01
C GLY A 92 -31.42 -0.55 29.88
N ALA A 93 -30.67 -0.67 28.77
CA ALA A 93 -30.81 0.23 27.63
C ALA A 93 -32.12 0.00 26.87
N GLN A 94 -32.81 1.09 26.55
CA GLN A 94 -34.00 1.12 25.69
C GLN A 94 -33.65 1.69 24.33
N ILE A 95 -34.37 1.27 23.29
CA ILE A 95 -34.19 1.76 21.91
C ILE A 95 -35.54 2.25 21.39
N LEU A 96 -35.57 3.48 20.89
CA LEU A 96 -36.71 4.09 20.20
C LEU A 96 -36.30 4.45 18.78
N MET A 97 -37.20 4.27 17.83
CA MET A 97 -36.98 4.64 16.42
C MET A 97 -38.13 5.53 15.94
N ALA A 98 -37.81 6.59 15.20
CA ALA A 98 -38.80 7.51 14.65
C ALA A 98 -38.34 8.09 13.30
N GLY A 99 -39.30 8.26 12.38
CA GLY A 99 -39.06 8.73 11.02
C GLY A 99 -38.45 7.67 10.09
N HIS A 100 -38.43 7.97 8.79
CA HIS A 100 -37.80 7.18 7.72
C HIS A 100 -37.33 8.16 6.64
N ASP A 101 -36.39 7.75 5.80
CA ASP A 101 -35.85 8.56 4.69
C ASP A 101 -35.35 9.97 5.10
N LEU A 102 -34.85 10.12 6.32
CA LEU A 102 -34.44 11.40 6.91
C LEU A 102 -33.11 11.97 6.36
N TYR A 103 -32.62 11.41 5.25
CA TYR A 103 -31.39 11.78 4.54
C TYR A 103 -31.67 12.44 3.18
N ASP A 104 -32.84 13.04 3.03
CA ASP A 104 -33.33 13.70 1.82
C ASP A 104 -32.68 15.09 1.56
N GLY A 105 -31.77 15.52 2.41
CA GLY A 105 -31.15 16.84 2.35
C GLY A 105 -32.10 17.99 2.72
N ARG A 106 -33.19 17.75 3.46
CA ARG A 106 -34.10 18.76 4.03
C ARG A 106 -33.93 18.85 5.55
N TRP A 107 -34.59 19.83 6.15
CA TRP A 107 -34.55 20.04 7.60
C TRP A 107 -35.62 19.19 8.28
N HIS A 108 -35.20 18.39 9.25
CA HIS A 108 -36.04 17.57 10.12
C HIS A 108 -35.88 18.03 11.57
N ARG A 109 -36.94 17.94 12.37
CA ARG A 109 -36.92 18.28 13.81
C ARG A 109 -36.94 17.01 14.65
N ALA A 110 -35.88 16.80 15.43
CA ALA A 110 -35.79 15.71 16.42
C ALA A 110 -35.97 16.26 17.84
N ALA A 111 -36.86 15.64 18.62
CA ALA A 111 -37.14 16.01 20.01
C ALA A 111 -37.16 14.77 20.91
N ILE A 112 -36.43 14.85 22.01
CA ILE A 112 -36.45 13.88 23.12
C ILE A 112 -37.24 14.53 24.26
N GLU A 113 -38.36 13.92 24.63
CA GLU A 113 -39.18 14.36 25.75
C GLU A 113 -39.21 13.30 26.83
N ARG A 114 -38.99 13.73 28.07
CA ARG A 114 -39.00 12.85 29.23
C ARG A 114 -40.01 13.33 30.26
N ARG A 115 -40.90 12.43 30.68
CA ARG A 115 -41.94 12.64 31.70
C ARG A 115 -41.92 11.48 32.69
N GLY A 116 -41.19 11.65 33.78
CA GLY A 116 -41.01 10.60 34.78
C GLY A 116 -40.32 9.36 34.20
N ARG A 117 -41.05 8.24 34.17
CA ARG A 117 -40.57 6.96 33.65
C ARG A 117 -40.67 6.84 32.13
N VAL A 118 -41.39 7.74 31.46
CA VAL A 118 -41.62 7.66 30.01
C VAL A 118 -40.65 8.59 29.28
N THR A 119 -39.93 8.04 28.31
CA THR A 119 -39.09 8.77 27.36
C THR A 119 -39.69 8.61 25.97
N ALA A 120 -39.86 9.71 25.24
CA ALA A 120 -40.36 9.75 23.88
C ALA A 120 -39.35 10.39 22.93
N LEU A 121 -39.16 9.77 21.77
CA LEU A 121 -38.46 10.34 20.62
C LEU A 121 -39.53 10.76 19.59
N THR A 122 -39.52 12.03 19.19
CA THR A 122 -40.34 12.55 18.10
C THR A 122 -39.44 13.07 16.99
N VAL A 123 -39.65 12.62 15.75
CA VAL A 123 -39.00 13.17 14.56
C VAL A 123 -40.06 13.62 13.59
N ASP A 124 -40.11 14.92 13.33
CA ASP A 124 -41.18 15.60 12.62
C ASP A 124 -42.56 15.26 13.23
N ASN A 125 -43.32 14.36 12.60
CA ASN A 125 -44.65 13.90 13.03
C ASN A 125 -44.66 12.46 13.55
N ALA A 126 -43.52 11.75 13.54
CA ALA A 126 -43.42 10.37 14.00
C ALA A 126 -42.92 10.32 15.45
N THR A 127 -43.67 9.69 16.35
CA THR A 127 -43.33 9.57 17.78
C THR A 127 -43.24 8.11 18.19
N SER A 128 -42.19 7.77 18.94
CA SER A 128 -42.01 6.48 19.62
C SER A 128 -41.70 6.74 21.09
N ALA A 129 -42.29 5.98 22.01
CA ALA A 129 -42.08 6.16 23.44
C ALA A 129 -41.95 4.82 24.18
N ALA A 130 -41.13 4.78 25.23
CA ALA A 130 -40.98 3.64 26.11
C ALA A 130 -40.92 4.07 27.58
N ALA A 131 -41.36 3.17 28.46
CA ALA A 131 -41.23 3.34 29.89
C ALA A 131 -39.96 2.63 30.40
N SER A 132 -39.10 3.35 31.11
CA SER A 132 -37.93 2.77 31.79
C SER A 132 -38.38 1.93 32.98
N ALA A 133 -37.79 0.74 33.11
CA ALA A 133 -37.86 -0.05 34.33
C ALA A 133 -36.97 0.60 35.42
N GLY A 134 -37.23 0.32 36.71
CA GLY A 134 -36.40 0.83 37.83
C GLY A 134 -37.08 1.89 38.72
N LYS A 135 -36.54 2.06 39.94
CA LYS A 135 -37.04 3.02 40.95
C LYS A 135 -36.29 4.36 40.92
N GLU A 136 -35.08 4.38 40.38
CA GLU A 136 -34.23 5.57 40.26
C GLU A 136 -34.20 5.98 38.79
N LEU A 137 -34.87 7.09 38.47
CA LEU A 137 -35.00 7.56 37.08
C LEU A 137 -34.06 8.73 36.79
N GLN A 138 -33.40 9.30 37.80
CA GLN A 138 -32.59 10.50 37.65
C GLN A 138 -31.43 10.24 36.67
N PHE A 139 -31.25 11.11 35.68
CA PHE A 139 -30.11 11.01 34.74
C PHE A 139 -28.83 11.49 35.41
N GLY A 140 -28.11 10.56 36.05
CA GLY A 140 -26.89 10.83 36.79
C GLY A 140 -26.98 11.97 37.80
N ARG A 141 -25.83 12.58 38.10
CA ARG A 141 -25.74 13.84 38.86
C ARG A 141 -25.25 14.92 37.93
N LEU A 142 -25.97 16.04 37.81
CA LEU A 142 -25.60 17.13 36.87
C LEU A 142 -24.14 17.61 37.00
N ALA A 143 -23.56 17.51 38.19
CA ALA A 143 -22.14 17.79 38.43
C ALA A 143 -21.19 16.82 37.71
N SER A 144 -21.52 15.52 37.61
CA SER A 144 -20.73 14.48 36.94
C SER A 144 -21.06 14.32 35.45
N ASN A 145 -22.29 14.66 35.02
CA ASN A 145 -22.72 14.51 33.63
C ASN A 145 -21.71 15.10 32.63
N SER A 146 -21.56 14.45 31.48
CA SER A 146 -20.73 14.97 30.40
C SER A 146 -21.39 16.15 29.70
N ALA A 147 -20.62 16.80 28.82
CA ALA A 147 -21.16 17.76 27.87
C ALA A 147 -22.11 17.07 26.88
N VAL A 148 -22.97 17.85 26.23
CA VAL A 148 -23.72 17.34 25.07
C VAL A 148 -22.83 17.48 23.84
N TYR A 149 -22.48 16.36 23.22
CA TYR A 149 -21.73 16.31 21.98
C TYR A 149 -22.69 16.14 20.82
N VAL A 150 -22.55 16.96 19.77
CA VAL A 150 -23.38 16.93 18.56
C VAL A 150 -22.49 16.77 17.33
N GLY A 151 -22.77 15.80 16.47
CA GLY A 151 -22.01 15.54 15.23
C GLY A 151 -20.99 14.39 15.31
N GLY A 152 -20.53 14.08 16.52
CA GLY A 152 -19.51 13.05 16.75
C GLY A 152 -18.89 13.18 18.13
N MET A 153 -18.02 12.23 18.48
CA MET A 153 -17.28 12.26 19.74
C MET A 153 -15.87 12.85 19.60
N PRO A 154 -15.36 13.56 20.62
CA PRO A 154 -13.97 13.99 20.65
C PRO A 154 -12.99 12.82 20.63
N GLY A 155 -11.99 12.86 19.74
CA GLY A 155 -11.02 11.76 19.59
C GLY A 155 -10.14 11.50 20.82
N TRP A 156 -10.07 12.42 21.79
CA TRP A 156 -9.32 12.21 23.03
C TRP A 156 -10.00 11.23 23.99
N TYR A 157 -11.26 10.85 23.76
CA TYR A 157 -11.89 9.75 24.47
C TYR A 157 -11.33 8.37 24.05
N ASN A 158 -10.60 8.27 22.90
CA ASN A 158 -9.99 7.01 22.45
C ASN A 158 -9.05 6.41 23.51
N GLY A 159 -8.40 7.25 24.31
CA GLY A 159 -7.54 6.82 25.43
C GLY A 159 -8.20 6.91 26.80
N ARG A 160 -9.52 7.17 26.88
CA ARG A 160 -10.28 7.41 28.13
C ARG A 160 -11.70 6.85 28.04
N LEU A 161 -11.84 5.66 27.47
CA LEU A 161 -13.14 5.02 27.21
C LEU A 161 -13.94 4.76 28.49
N THR A 162 -13.27 4.56 29.63
CA THR A 162 -13.89 4.42 30.97
C THR A 162 -14.58 5.68 31.47
N ARG A 163 -14.41 6.82 30.79
CA ARG A 163 -15.16 8.05 31.06
C ARG A 163 -16.46 8.15 30.28
N LEU A 164 -16.82 7.11 29.51
CA LEU A 164 -18.07 7.03 28.75
C LEU A 164 -18.94 5.91 29.30
N ALA A 165 -20.21 6.19 29.60
CA ALA A 165 -21.16 5.15 30.00
C ALA A 165 -21.47 4.18 28.85
N LEU A 166 -21.29 4.63 27.60
CA LEU A 166 -21.33 3.80 26.40
C LEU A 166 -20.01 3.93 25.60
N PRO A 167 -18.97 3.13 25.91
CA PRO A 167 -17.68 3.22 25.21
C PRO A 167 -17.75 3.03 23.68
N SER A 168 -18.72 2.25 23.18
CA SER A 168 -18.89 2.00 21.75
C SER A 168 -19.24 3.24 20.93
N VAL A 169 -19.79 4.28 21.58
CA VAL A 169 -20.25 5.52 20.91
C VAL A 169 -19.12 6.25 20.16
N ILE A 170 -17.86 6.01 20.55
CA ILE A 170 -16.70 6.61 19.90
C ILE A 170 -16.42 6.07 18.50
N PHE A 171 -16.90 4.85 18.22
CA PHE A 171 -16.74 4.16 16.94
C PHE A 171 -17.94 4.39 16.02
N GLU A 172 -18.96 5.10 16.49
CA GLU A 172 -20.10 5.46 15.65
C GLU A 172 -19.64 6.41 14.52
N PRO A 173 -20.11 6.20 13.29
CA PRO A 173 -19.81 7.09 12.18
C PRO A 173 -20.16 8.53 12.53
N ARG A 174 -19.30 9.48 12.19
CA ARG A 174 -19.58 10.89 12.46
C ARG A 174 -20.72 11.37 11.57
N PHE A 175 -21.58 12.22 12.10
CA PHE A 175 -22.66 12.82 11.32
C PHE A 175 -22.09 13.84 10.33
N SER A 176 -22.42 13.67 9.05
CA SER A 176 -22.15 14.64 7.99
C SER A 176 -23.45 15.35 7.63
N GLY A 177 -23.56 16.64 7.93
CA GLY A 177 -24.79 17.41 7.75
C GLY A 177 -24.77 18.76 8.46
N ALA A 178 -25.93 19.39 8.62
CA ALA A 178 -26.08 20.64 9.34
C ALA A 178 -27.08 20.48 10.50
N VAL A 179 -26.81 21.15 11.63
CA VAL A 179 -27.68 21.15 12.82
C VAL A 179 -27.98 22.58 13.26
N ARG A 180 -29.21 22.88 13.67
CA ARG A 180 -29.60 24.18 14.23
C ARG A 180 -30.64 24.03 15.34
N ASN A 181 -30.89 25.14 16.03
CA ASN A 181 -31.97 25.22 17.03
C ASN A 181 -31.89 24.15 18.13
N ILE A 182 -30.67 23.87 18.62
CA ILE A 182 -30.47 22.98 19.77
C ILE A 182 -31.00 23.68 21.02
N VAL A 183 -32.05 23.15 21.65
CA VAL A 183 -32.74 23.75 22.80
C VAL A 183 -32.90 22.73 23.91
N TYR A 184 -32.39 23.05 25.11
CA TYR A 184 -32.59 22.26 26.34
C TYR A 184 -32.23 23.08 27.60
N THR A 185 -32.60 22.56 28.78
CA THR A 185 -32.25 23.07 30.11
C THR A 185 -30.81 22.72 30.50
N ASP A 186 -30.00 23.70 30.89
CA ASP A 186 -28.58 23.47 31.24
C ASP A 186 -28.30 23.62 32.75
N ASP A 187 -27.02 23.61 33.10
CA ASP A 187 -26.51 23.72 34.47
C ASP A 187 -26.68 25.11 35.11
N PHE A 188 -27.04 26.12 34.31
CA PHE A 188 -27.10 27.51 34.74
C PHE A 188 -28.51 28.11 34.69
N TYR A 189 -29.33 27.67 33.72
CA TYR A 189 -30.67 28.20 33.50
C TYR A 189 -31.75 27.13 33.70
N PRO A 190 -32.76 27.39 34.57
CA PRO A 190 -33.78 26.41 34.91
C PRO A 190 -34.92 26.27 33.87
N TYR A 191 -34.78 26.88 32.68
CA TYR A 191 -35.76 26.80 31.59
C TYR A 191 -35.08 26.46 30.26
N PRO A 192 -35.75 25.74 29.34
CA PRO A 192 -35.17 25.39 28.04
C PRO A 192 -34.79 26.65 27.24
N ARG A 193 -33.57 26.69 26.72
CA ARG A 193 -33.09 27.79 25.88
C ARG A 193 -32.22 27.27 24.75
N ARG A 194 -32.08 28.06 23.70
CA ARG A 194 -31.15 27.77 22.61
C ARG A 194 -29.72 27.74 23.12
N GLN A 195 -29.02 26.67 22.77
CA GLN A 195 -27.66 26.39 23.20
C GLN A 195 -26.66 26.84 22.16
N THR A 196 -25.47 27.23 22.62
CA THR A 196 -24.36 27.69 21.79
C THR A 196 -23.15 26.81 22.07
N ALA A 197 -22.40 26.46 21.02
CA ALA A 197 -21.19 25.65 21.16
C ALA A 197 -20.17 26.34 22.07
N VAL A 198 -19.49 25.55 22.91
CA VAL A 198 -18.48 26.03 23.86
C VAL A 198 -17.15 26.18 23.12
N THR A 199 -16.71 27.43 22.90
CA THR A 199 -15.50 27.74 22.13
C THR A 199 -14.23 27.92 22.97
N ASP A 200 -14.33 27.96 24.30
CA ASP A 200 -13.18 28.14 25.22
C ASP A 200 -13.47 27.51 26.61
N THR A 201 -12.75 26.44 26.97
CA THR A 201 -12.92 25.73 28.25
C THR A 201 -12.32 26.48 29.45
N ALA A 202 -11.53 27.54 29.23
CA ALA A 202 -10.80 28.25 30.28
C ALA A 202 -11.57 29.40 30.96
N ARG A 203 -12.81 29.69 30.53
CA ARG A 203 -13.66 30.80 31.06
C ARG A 203 -14.97 30.34 31.71
N GLN A 204 -15.00 29.16 32.35
CA GLN A 204 -16.15 28.78 33.18
C GLN A 204 -16.08 29.47 34.57
N PRO A 205 -17.09 30.25 34.98
CA PRO A 205 -17.22 30.65 36.38
C PRO A 205 -17.70 29.45 37.19
N LYS A 206 -16.94 29.05 38.22
CA LYS A 206 -17.38 28.03 39.18
C LYS A 206 -18.43 28.65 40.11
N CYS A 207 -19.66 28.15 40.03
CA CYS A 207 -20.70 28.46 41.01
C CYS A 207 -20.87 27.26 41.94
N THR A 208 -20.46 27.39 43.19
CA THR A 208 -20.88 26.49 44.27
C THR A 208 -21.96 27.21 45.08
N GLY A 209 -23.20 26.72 45.01
CA GLY A 209 -24.24 26.93 46.02
C GLY A 209 -24.64 28.37 46.41
N THR A 210 -25.85 28.77 45.98
CA THR A 210 -26.70 29.84 46.55
C THR A 210 -26.14 31.28 46.58
N ARG A 211 -26.48 32.06 45.53
CA ARG A 211 -26.32 33.51 45.27
C ARG A 211 -25.01 33.97 44.60
N CYS A 212 -25.12 34.34 43.33
CA CYS A 212 -24.08 35.04 42.57
C CYS A 212 -24.19 36.56 42.76
N ARG A 213 -23.11 37.20 43.24
CA ARG A 213 -22.94 38.66 43.21
C ARG A 213 -21.85 39.04 42.21
N ARG A 214 -22.17 39.90 41.24
CA ARG A 214 -21.24 40.49 40.26
C ARG A 214 -20.23 41.41 40.96
N THR A 215 -18.95 41.36 40.57
CA THR A 215 -18.15 42.54 40.13
C THR A 215 -16.73 42.18 39.63
N LEU A 216 -16.51 42.43 38.34
CA LEU A 216 -15.42 43.13 37.62
C LEU A 216 -13.97 43.25 38.19
N ASN A 217 -13.01 42.99 37.28
CA ASN A 217 -11.64 43.55 37.11
C ASN A 217 -10.62 43.23 38.25
N ARG A 218 -9.31 42.99 38.03
CA ARG A 218 -8.33 43.69 37.18
C ARG A 218 -6.96 42.96 37.22
N GLU A 219 -6.28 42.92 36.08
CA GLU A 219 -4.83 42.92 35.77
C GLU A 219 -3.72 42.32 36.69
N LYS A 220 -2.82 41.58 36.00
CA LYS A 220 -1.33 41.68 35.93
C LYS A 220 -0.41 41.23 37.11
N LYS A 221 0.51 40.35 36.67
CA LYS A 221 1.98 40.34 36.82
C LYS A 221 2.63 40.06 38.20
N SER A 222 3.61 39.14 38.11
CA SER A 222 5.00 39.25 38.58
C SER A 222 5.41 38.30 39.70
N LYS A 223 6.51 37.60 39.42
CA LYS A 223 7.42 36.89 40.34
C LYS A 223 7.86 37.80 41.52
N VAL A 224 8.21 37.19 42.66
CA VAL A 224 9.59 37.07 43.22
C VAL A 224 9.54 36.76 44.73
N ASN A 225 10.34 35.75 45.11
CA ASN A 225 11.07 35.42 46.36
C ASN A 225 10.63 35.84 47.77
N GLY A 226 10.91 34.89 48.68
CA GLY A 226 11.40 35.09 50.05
C GLY A 226 10.27 35.21 51.07
N GLY A 227 10.22 34.47 52.18
CA GLY A 227 11.26 33.74 52.89
C GLY A 227 11.10 34.04 54.38
N GLY A 228 10.82 33.00 55.18
CA GLY A 228 10.93 32.99 56.65
C GLY A 228 9.77 33.64 57.44
N ILE A 229 9.48 33.31 58.70
CA ILE A 229 10.28 32.65 59.75
C ILE A 229 9.33 32.03 60.82
N ASN A 230 9.71 30.82 61.27
CA ASN A 230 9.58 30.10 62.56
C ASN A 230 8.34 30.13 63.46
N GLY A 231 8.07 28.95 64.05
CA GLY A 231 7.24 28.84 65.26
C GLY A 231 6.95 27.45 65.86
N ASN A 232 7.93 26.55 65.96
CA ASN A 232 8.14 25.51 67.01
C ASN A 232 6.97 24.69 67.66
N ARG A 233 7.20 23.35 67.64
CA ARG A 233 7.13 22.35 68.75
C ARG A 233 5.89 21.44 68.97
N ARG A 234 6.21 20.13 68.80
CA ARG A 234 6.01 18.95 69.69
C ARG A 234 4.71 18.13 69.63
N GLY A 235 4.89 16.81 69.51
CA GLY A 235 4.02 15.78 70.11
C GLY A 235 3.65 14.63 69.16
N GLY A 236 4.19 13.43 69.39
CA GLY A 236 4.00 12.25 68.54
C GLY A 236 2.69 11.50 68.74
N GLY A 237 2.40 10.65 67.75
CA GLY A 237 1.35 9.62 67.74
C GLY A 237 1.53 8.81 66.45
N ASN A 238 2.10 7.62 66.58
CA ASN A 238 2.33 6.67 65.50
C ASN A 238 0.99 6.28 64.88
N SER A 239 0.58 6.91 63.79
CA SER A 239 -0.67 6.60 63.10
C SER A 239 -0.38 5.67 61.93
N ASP A 240 -0.90 4.45 62.00
CA ASP A 240 -0.97 3.52 60.89
C ASP A 240 -1.50 4.28 59.65
N ALA A 241 -0.65 4.46 58.63
CA ALA A 241 -0.96 5.33 57.49
C ALA A 241 -2.20 4.83 56.73
N CYS A 242 -2.40 3.51 56.72
CA CYS A 242 -3.55 2.85 56.12
C CYS A 242 -4.86 3.07 56.92
N GLU A 243 -4.82 3.19 58.25
CA GLU A 243 -6.03 3.48 59.04
C GLU A 243 -6.50 4.93 58.91
N LYS A 244 -5.56 5.86 58.69
CA LYS A 244 -5.88 7.28 58.58
C LYS A 244 -6.42 7.65 57.20
N HIS A 245 -5.83 7.08 56.15
CA HIS A 245 -6.30 7.23 54.78
C HIS A 245 -5.74 6.09 53.91
N ASP A 246 -6.55 5.06 53.67
CA ASP A 246 -6.25 4.00 52.73
C ASP A 246 -6.20 4.57 51.29
N PRO A 247 -5.02 4.64 50.65
CA PRO A 247 -4.89 5.16 49.29
C PRO A 247 -5.19 4.09 48.23
N CYS A 248 -5.37 2.83 48.61
CA CYS A 248 -5.52 1.69 47.72
C CYS A 248 -6.93 1.65 47.12
N GLN A 249 -7.00 1.75 45.80
CA GLN A 249 -8.24 1.75 45.04
C GLN A 249 -8.66 0.32 44.69
N HIS A 250 -9.90 0.14 44.24
CA HIS A 250 -10.44 -1.12 43.72
C HIS A 250 -10.25 -2.34 44.67
N GLY A 251 -10.33 -2.10 45.98
CA GLY A 251 -10.22 -3.16 46.99
C GLY A 251 -8.80 -3.70 47.20
N GLY A 252 -7.77 -2.94 46.80
CA GLY A 252 -6.38 -3.21 47.14
C GLY A 252 -6.13 -3.17 48.65
N ILE A 253 -5.20 -4.00 49.13
CA ILE A 253 -4.83 -4.10 50.55
C ILE A 253 -3.76 -3.05 50.84
N CYS A 254 -4.03 -2.15 51.77
CA CYS A 254 -3.05 -1.19 52.25
C CYS A 254 -2.13 -1.79 53.31
N ILE A 255 -0.84 -1.60 53.13
CA ILE A 255 0.22 -2.05 54.04
C ILE A 255 1.03 -0.81 54.44
N SER A 256 0.99 -0.48 55.72
CA SER A 256 1.81 0.63 56.25
C SER A 256 3.27 0.22 56.33
N THR A 257 4.14 1.02 55.70
CA THR A 257 5.59 0.85 55.74
C THR A 257 6.28 2.15 56.16
N ASP A 258 7.55 2.06 56.55
CA ASP A 258 8.34 3.23 56.98
C ASP A 258 8.52 4.29 55.86
N ASP A 259 8.36 3.89 54.60
CA ASP A 259 8.38 4.76 53.42
C ASP A 259 6.98 5.30 53.03
N GLY A 260 5.94 4.99 53.82
CA GLY A 260 4.52 5.33 53.54
C GLY A 260 3.64 4.12 53.20
N PRO A 261 2.33 4.32 52.98
CA PRO A 261 1.39 3.24 52.67
C PRO A 261 1.66 2.65 51.27
N LYS A 262 1.82 1.33 51.19
CA LYS A 262 1.95 0.58 49.93
C LYS A 262 0.72 -0.29 49.68
N CYS A 263 0.31 -0.39 48.42
CA CYS A 263 -0.88 -1.13 48.04
C CYS A 263 -0.56 -2.46 47.38
N GLN A 264 -1.28 -3.50 47.78
CA GLN A 264 -1.31 -4.80 47.11
C GLN A 264 -2.66 -4.98 46.41
N CYS A 265 -2.67 -4.95 45.08
CA CYS A 265 -3.89 -5.00 44.28
C CYS A 265 -4.50 -6.39 44.27
N ARG A 266 -5.71 -6.52 44.85
CA ARG A 266 -6.41 -7.80 44.98
C ARG A 266 -7.19 -8.16 43.71
N ASP A 267 -7.73 -7.16 43.04
CA ASP A 267 -8.39 -7.31 41.74
C ASP A 267 -7.34 -7.29 40.61
N LYS A 268 -7.26 -8.40 39.86
CA LYS A 268 -6.28 -8.60 38.78
C LYS A 268 -6.50 -7.68 37.57
N ASN A 269 -7.62 -6.97 37.52
CA ASN A 269 -7.92 -6.00 36.48
C ASN A 269 -7.29 -4.62 36.75
N PHE A 270 -6.57 -4.44 37.86
CA PHE A 270 -5.98 -3.15 38.24
C PHE A 270 -4.52 -3.28 38.67
N GLU A 271 -3.71 -2.28 38.31
CA GLU A 271 -2.29 -2.16 38.64
C GLU A 271 -1.93 -0.72 39.05
N GLY A 272 -0.64 -0.45 39.30
CA GLY A 272 -0.16 0.85 39.77
C GLY A 272 0.19 0.86 41.25
N ALA A 273 0.78 1.96 41.72
CA ALA A 273 1.28 2.07 43.09
C ALA A 273 0.15 2.01 44.15
N TYR A 274 -1.07 2.32 43.72
CA TYR A 274 -2.29 2.40 44.52
C TYR A 274 -3.47 1.66 43.88
N CYS A 275 -3.23 0.74 42.94
CA CYS A 275 -4.26 -0.02 42.22
C CYS A 275 -5.23 0.85 41.39
N GLU A 276 -4.73 1.98 40.89
CA GLU A 276 -5.50 3.03 40.23
C GLU A 276 -5.55 2.91 38.70
N ILE A 277 -4.77 1.99 38.12
CA ILE A 277 -4.61 1.83 36.67
C ILE A 277 -5.38 0.60 36.21
N ASP A 278 -6.32 0.76 35.27
CA ASP A 278 -6.99 -0.37 34.61
C ASP A 278 -5.97 -1.18 33.78
N LYS A 279 -5.90 -2.48 34.03
CA LYS A 279 -5.05 -3.40 33.29
C LYS A 279 -5.67 -3.65 31.90
N ILE A 280 -4.98 -3.21 30.84
CA ILE A 280 -5.42 -3.40 29.44
C ILE A 280 -5.37 -4.89 29.08
N MET A 281 -6.52 -5.51 28.83
CA MET A 281 -6.62 -6.93 28.45
C MET A 281 -5.86 -7.25 27.16
N ALA A 282 -5.16 -8.39 27.12
CA ALA A 282 -4.41 -8.82 25.96
C ALA A 282 -5.32 -9.31 24.82
N GLU A 283 -5.04 -8.80 23.62
CA GLU A 283 -5.57 -9.30 22.36
C GLU A 283 -4.40 -9.56 21.42
N ALA A 284 -4.56 -10.48 20.48
CA ALA A 284 -3.52 -10.83 19.52
C ALA A 284 -4.09 -11.14 18.14
N SER A 285 -3.26 -10.87 17.12
CA SER A 285 -3.53 -11.22 15.73
C SER A 285 -2.75 -12.45 15.32
N PHE A 286 -3.43 -13.39 14.67
CA PHE A 286 -2.89 -14.63 14.12
C PHE A 286 -2.99 -14.56 12.60
N THR A 287 -1.89 -14.83 11.90
CA THR A 287 -1.79 -14.86 10.43
C THR A 287 -1.79 -16.28 9.87
N GLY A 288 -1.76 -17.29 10.76
CA GLY A 288 -1.70 -18.72 10.45
C GLY A 288 -0.32 -19.32 10.67
N GLY A 289 0.72 -18.50 10.87
CA GLY A 289 2.06 -18.95 11.22
C GLY A 289 2.36 -18.93 12.73
N GLU A 290 1.56 -18.23 13.51
CA GLU A 290 1.75 -18.04 14.95
C GLU A 290 0.82 -18.91 15.78
N PHE A 291 1.30 -19.35 16.93
CA PHE A 291 0.49 -20.01 17.94
C PHE A 291 1.16 -19.91 19.32
N LEU A 292 0.40 -20.17 20.38
CA LEU A 292 0.94 -20.28 21.73
C LEU A 292 0.85 -21.73 22.20
N LYS A 293 1.90 -22.19 22.90
CA LYS A 293 1.98 -23.52 23.51
C LYS A 293 2.23 -23.39 25.01
N TYR A 294 1.46 -24.10 25.82
CA TYR A 294 1.64 -24.18 27.27
C TYR A 294 1.59 -25.64 27.73
N ALA A 295 2.50 -26.02 28.62
CA ALA A 295 2.53 -27.35 29.23
C ALA A 295 1.92 -27.28 30.64
N PHE A 296 0.93 -28.13 30.90
CA PHE A 296 0.37 -28.27 32.23
C PHE A 296 0.99 -29.46 32.96
N ASP A 297 1.08 -29.34 34.28
CA ASP A 297 1.39 -30.45 35.17
C ASP A 297 0.16 -30.74 36.04
N GLY A 298 -0.48 -31.90 35.84
CA GLY A 298 -1.59 -32.38 36.68
C GLY A 298 -2.83 -32.84 35.93
N ASN A 299 -3.89 -33.14 36.68
CA ASN A 299 -5.16 -33.63 36.17
C ASN A 299 -6.32 -32.73 36.65
N THR A 300 -7.37 -32.56 35.84
CA THR A 300 -8.57 -31.78 36.23
C THR A 300 -9.88 -32.58 36.11
N GLU A 301 -10.75 -32.44 37.11
CA GLU A 301 -12.08 -33.04 37.16
C GLU A 301 -13.14 -32.13 36.50
N GLY A 302 -12.82 -30.85 36.32
CA GLY A 302 -13.66 -29.93 35.57
C GLY A 302 -12.94 -28.63 35.22
N ASP A 303 -13.07 -28.22 33.97
CA ASP A 303 -12.43 -27.04 33.43
C ASP A 303 -13.41 -26.23 32.58
N SER A 304 -13.11 -24.95 32.46
CA SER A 304 -13.83 -24.07 31.54
C SER A 304 -12.85 -23.16 30.84
N PHE A 305 -13.12 -22.89 29.57
CA PHE A 305 -12.38 -21.88 28.84
C PHE A 305 -13.33 -20.92 28.13
N VAL A 306 -12.92 -19.67 28.06
CA VAL A 306 -13.60 -18.60 27.34
C VAL A 306 -12.57 -17.95 26.43
N LEU A 307 -12.94 -17.74 25.17
CA LEU A 307 -12.18 -16.90 24.24
C LEU A 307 -13.12 -16.12 23.35
N HIS A 308 -12.66 -14.97 22.88
CA HIS A 308 -13.33 -14.27 21.79
C HIS A 308 -12.47 -14.36 20.55
N PHE A 309 -13.08 -14.60 19.40
CA PHE A 309 -12.40 -14.65 18.13
C PHE A 309 -13.11 -13.80 17.08
N LYS A 310 -12.37 -13.38 16.05
CA LYS A 310 -12.87 -12.67 14.88
C LYS A 310 -12.10 -13.16 13.66
N THR A 311 -12.78 -13.62 12.61
CA THR A 311 -12.14 -14.17 11.40
C THR A 311 -13.00 -14.03 10.15
N LYS A 312 -12.35 -14.06 8.98
CA LYS A 312 -12.97 -14.28 7.66
C LYS A 312 -12.74 -15.70 7.11
N LYS A 313 -11.89 -16.51 7.75
CA LYS A 313 -11.55 -17.85 7.25
C LYS A 313 -12.64 -18.84 7.66
N PRO A 314 -13.13 -19.68 6.73
CA PRO A 314 -14.12 -20.69 7.05
C PRO A 314 -13.54 -21.86 7.84
N ALA A 315 -12.21 -21.97 7.97
CA ALA A 315 -11.53 -23.05 8.67
C ALA A 315 -10.32 -22.53 9.48
N GLY A 316 -10.07 -23.12 10.66
CA GLY A 316 -8.92 -22.79 11.50
C GLY A 316 -9.00 -23.35 12.94
N LEU A 317 -7.87 -23.79 13.48
CA LEU A 317 -7.78 -24.30 14.87
C LEU A 317 -7.73 -23.14 15.88
N LEU A 318 -8.75 -23.02 16.74
CA LEU A 318 -8.80 -22.00 17.79
C LEU A 318 -8.09 -22.47 19.06
N TYR A 319 -8.37 -23.68 19.50
CA TYR A 319 -7.91 -24.24 20.76
C TYR A 319 -7.75 -25.76 20.66
N HIS A 320 -6.64 -26.28 21.18
CA HIS A 320 -6.44 -27.71 21.42
C HIS A 320 -5.86 -27.90 22.81
N MET A 321 -6.38 -28.88 23.54
CA MET A 321 -5.77 -29.39 24.76
C MET A 321 -5.75 -30.90 24.69
N GLY A 322 -4.61 -31.53 24.91
CA GLY A 322 -4.51 -32.99 24.87
C GLY A 322 -3.21 -33.52 25.45
N ASP A 323 -3.19 -34.82 25.70
CA ASP A 323 -2.01 -35.56 26.14
C ASP A 323 -1.53 -36.55 25.07
N ASP A 324 -0.37 -37.16 25.30
CA ASP A 324 0.16 -38.21 24.43
C ASP A 324 -0.62 -39.55 24.58
N SER A 325 -1.63 -39.60 25.46
CA SER A 325 -2.40 -40.80 25.84
C SER A 325 -3.78 -40.90 25.17
N SER A 326 -4.03 -40.08 24.14
CA SER A 326 -5.23 -40.00 23.29
C SER A 326 -6.43 -39.20 23.84
N ASN A 327 -6.29 -38.57 25.00
CA ASN A 327 -7.31 -37.65 25.51
C ASN A 327 -7.14 -36.26 24.90
N TYR A 328 -8.24 -35.62 24.51
CA TYR A 328 -8.17 -34.29 23.93
C TYR A 328 -9.49 -33.52 24.04
N LEU A 329 -9.40 -32.21 23.84
CA LEU A 329 -10.48 -31.26 23.60
C LEU A 329 -10.03 -30.29 22.50
N ASN A 330 -10.71 -30.30 21.36
CA ASN A 330 -10.47 -29.38 20.24
C ASN A 330 -11.63 -28.43 20.08
N VAL A 331 -11.32 -27.18 19.78
CA VAL A 331 -12.26 -26.20 19.25
C VAL A 331 -11.67 -25.56 18.01
N GLY A 332 -12.44 -25.55 16.94
CA GLY A 332 -12.06 -24.93 15.68
C GLY A 332 -13.25 -24.37 14.93
N ILE A 333 -12.97 -23.55 13.93
CA ILE A 333 -13.95 -23.16 12.92
C ILE A 333 -13.79 -24.11 11.73
N VAL A 334 -14.90 -24.62 11.19
CA VAL A 334 -14.96 -25.50 10.02
C VAL A 334 -16.19 -25.17 9.19
N THR A 335 -16.00 -24.84 7.92
CA THR A 335 -17.05 -24.35 7.00
C THR A 335 -17.85 -23.14 7.53
N GLY A 336 -17.22 -22.28 8.33
CA GLY A 336 -17.85 -21.11 8.97
C GLY A 336 -18.74 -21.44 10.18
N GLY A 337 -18.76 -22.70 10.64
CA GLY A 337 -19.39 -23.15 11.89
C GLY A 337 -18.35 -23.51 12.94
N ILE A 338 -18.75 -23.60 14.22
CA ILE A 338 -17.85 -24.00 15.31
C ILE A 338 -17.96 -25.51 15.53
N THR A 339 -16.82 -26.19 15.56
CA THR A 339 -16.73 -27.61 15.93
C THR A 339 -16.03 -27.76 17.26
N VAL A 340 -16.56 -28.65 18.10
CA VAL A 340 -15.95 -29.04 19.38
C VAL A 340 -15.89 -30.55 19.44
N THR A 341 -14.69 -31.11 19.55
CA THR A 341 -14.48 -32.57 19.67
C THR A 341 -13.72 -32.89 20.94
N MET A 342 -14.14 -33.88 21.69
CA MET A 342 -13.52 -34.27 22.95
C MET A 342 -13.38 -35.78 23.04
N ARG A 343 -12.27 -36.26 23.59
CA ARG A 343 -12.11 -37.65 24.05
C ARG A 343 -11.54 -37.67 25.46
N VAL A 344 -12.18 -38.43 26.35
CA VAL A 344 -11.72 -38.67 27.74
C VAL A 344 -11.88 -40.16 28.04
N GLY A 345 -10.76 -40.88 28.17
CA GLY A 345 -10.74 -42.34 28.26
C GLY A 345 -11.40 -42.98 27.05
N THR A 346 -12.45 -43.78 27.28
CA THR A 346 -13.25 -44.41 26.22
C THR A 346 -14.41 -43.54 25.72
N GLY A 347 -14.68 -42.39 26.36
CA GLY A 347 -15.78 -41.52 26.00
C GLY A 347 -15.38 -40.50 24.93
N SER A 348 -16.22 -40.28 23.92
CA SER A 348 -16.01 -39.28 22.87
C SER A 348 -17.26 -38.46 22.59
N LEU A 349 -17.08 -37.16 22.37
CA LEU A 349 -18.13 -36.23 21.96
C LEU A 349 -17.67 -35.41 20.75
N ASP A 350 -18.61 -35.12 19.85
CA ASP A 350 -18.40 -34.36 18.64
C ASP A 350 -19.62 -33.47 18.40
N MET A 351 -19.41 -32.16 18.44
CA MET A 351 -20.44 -31.13 18.36
C MET A 351 -20.14 -30.20 17.20
N PHE A 352 -21.19 -29.72 16.53
CA PHE A 352 -21.08 -28.77 15.43
C PHE A 352 -22.19 -27.73 15.49
N ILE A 353 -21.80 -26.51 15.81
CA ILE A 353 -22.70 -25.37 16.00
C ILE A 353 -22.61 -24.49 14.75
N LYS A 354 -23.68 -24.53 13.94
CA LYS A 354 -23.88 -23.63 12.79
C LYS A 354 -25.38 -23.40 12.55
N PRO A 355 -25.98 -22.34 13.13
CA PRO A 355 -27.38 -22.02 12.90
C PRO A 355 -27.66 -21.70 11.41
N ASN A 356 -28.88 -21.96 10.94
CA ASN A 356 -29.27 -21.65 9.56
C ASN A 356 -29.08 -20.16 9.26
N ARG A 357 -28.36 -19.85 8.17
CA ARG A 357 -28.02 -18.49 7.70
C ARG A 357 -27.04 -17.71 8.58
N ILE A 358 -26.48 -18.31 9.62
CA ILE A 358 -25.42 -17.70 10.44
C ILE A 358 -24.11 -18.39 10.09
N ARG A 359 -23.06 -17.59 9.94
CA ARG A 359 -21.69 -18.06 9.86
C ARG A 359 -20.85 -17.20 10.79
N PHE A 360 -19.87 -17.82 11.42
CA PHE A 360 -18.99 -17.15 12.38
C PHE A 360 -17.66 -16.68 11.76
N ASP A 361 -17.54 -16.75 10.44
CA ASP A 361 -16.48 -16.17 9.63
C ASP A 361 -16.89 -14.83 8.99
N ASP A 362 -17.73 -14.05 9.70
CA ASP A 362 -18.30 -12.77 9.26
C ASP A 362 -17.43 -11.54 9.60
N ASN A 363 -16.24 -11.78 10.14
CA ASN A 363 -15.31 -10.76 10.63
C ASN A 363 -15.84 -9.90 11.79
N GLN A 364 -16.80 -10.40 12.57
CA GLN A 364 -17.23 -9.83 13.84
C GLN A 364 -16.62 -10.61 15.02
N TRP A 365 -16.69 -10.00 16.21
CA TRP A 365 -16.24 -10.68 17.43
C TRP A 365 -17.31 -11.65 17.92
N HIS A 366 -16.95 -12.92 18.01
CA HIS A 366 -17.76 -13.96 18.62
C HIS A 366 -17.13 -14.45 19.92
N LYS A 367 -17.96 -14.77 20.91
CA LYS A 367 -17.54 -15.33 22.21
C LYS A 367 -17.82 -16.84 22.23
N ILE A 368 -16.78 -17.64 22.43
CA ILE A 368 -16.92 -19.08 22.71
C ILE A 368 -16.75 -19.29 24.21
N SER A 369 -17.64 -20.07 24.80
CA SER A 369 -17.52 -20.55 26.17
C SER A 369 -17.73 -22.05 26.20
N VAL A 370 -16.75 -22.78 26.72
CA VAL A 370 -16.80 -24.23 26.87
C VAL A 370 -16.64 -24.57 28.34
N THR A 371 -17.52 -25.43 28.85
CA THR A 371 -17.48 -25.91 30.22
C THR A 371 -17.57 -27.43 30.22
N ARG A 372 -16.59 -28.07 30.85
CA ARG A 372 -16.53 -29.52 31.02
C ARG A 372 -16.59 -29.85 32.50
N LYS A 373 -17.42 -30.83 32.87
CA LYS A 373 -17.55 -31.28 34.26
C LYS A 373 -17.69 -32.80 34.32
N VAL A 374 -16.77 -33.45 35.04
CA VAL A 374 -16.87 -34.87 35.36
C VAL A 374 -17.68 -35.04 36.64
N GLN A 375 -18.60 -36.00 36.64
CA GLN A 375 -19.43 -36.36 37.78
C GLN A 375 -19.36 -37.87 37.99
N GLY A 376 -18.76 -38.31 39.10
CA GLY A 376 -18.74 -39.71 39.49
C GLY A 376 -20.12 -40.20 39.94
N ILE A 377 -20.52 -41.38 39.48
CA ILE A 377 -21.78 -42.04 39.89
C ILE A 377 -21.52 -43.31 40.70
N SER A 378 -20.47 -44.07 40.35
CA SER A 378 -20.04 -45.26 41.09
C SER A 378 -18.51 -45.40 41.00
N ALA A 379 -17.93 -46.36 41.72
CA ALA A 379 -16.49 -46.64 41.69
C ALA A 379 -15.96 -47.01 40.28
N VAL A 380 -16.83 -47.33 39.32
CA VAL A 380 -16.46 -47.75 37.95
C VAL A 380 -17.16 -46.94 36.84
N THR A 381 -18.02 -45.97 37.18
CA THR A 381 -18.76 -45.17 36.20
C THR A 381 -18.80 -43.68 36.54
N SER A 382 -18.31 -42.86 35.62
CA SER A 382 -18.39 -41.40 35.64
C SER A 382 -19.10 -40.88 34.38
N PHE A 383 -19.76 -39.73 34.49
CA PHE A 383 -20.24 -38.96 33.34
C PHE A 383 -19.42 -37.70 33.14
N CYS A 384 -18.99 -37.44 31.92
CA CYS A 384 -18.43 -36.15 31.51
C CYS A 384 -19.52 -35.36 30.80
N LYS A 385 -19.92 -34.21 31.36
CA LYS A 385 -20.82 -33.25 30.71
C LYS A 385 -19.99 -32.18 30.03
N LEU A 386 -20.27 -31.91 28.76
CA LEU A 386 -19.67 -30.85 27.97
C LEU A 386 -20.77 -29.90 27.53
N ALA A 387 -20.60 -28.61 27.82
CA ALA A 387 -21.49 -27.55 27.38
C ALA A 387 -20.70 -26.51 26.61
N VAL A 388 -21.18 -26.15 25.43
CA VAL A 388 -20.57 -25.17 24.54
C VAL A 388 -21.60 -24.11 24.19
N THR A 389 -21.23 -22.84 24.25
CA THR A 389 -22.06 -21.73 23.78
C THR A 389 -21.24 -20.76 22.93
N VAL A 390 -21.81 -20.34 21.80
CA VAL A 390 -21.31 -19.27 20.95
C VAL A 390 -22.23 -18.05 21.09
N ASP A 391 -21.65 -16.90 21.40
CA ASP A 391 -22.33 -15.62 21.65
C ASP A 391 -23.41 -15.66 22.74
N GLU A 392 -23.32 -16.64 23.65
CA GLU A 392 -24.31 -16.90 24.71
C GLU A 392 -25.72 -17.28 24.19
N VAL A 393 -25.90 -17.35 22.87
CA VAL A 393 -27.19 -17.62 22.22
C VAL A 393 -27.22 -19.02 21.62
N TYR A 394 -26.14 -19.44 20.95
CA TYR A 394 -26.09 -20.69 20.21
C TYR A 394 -25.35 -21.75 21.03
N GLY A 395 -26.10 -22.61 21.72
CA GLY A 395 -25.54 -23.59 22.63
C GLY A 395 -25.82 -25.03 22.23
N GLU A 396 -24.87 -25.91 22.52
CA GLU A 396 -25.01 -27.36 22.44
C GLU A 396 -24.48 -28.00 23.72
N GLN A 397 -25.08 -29.12 24.14
CA GLN A 397 -24.67 -29.86 25.33
C GLN A 397 -24.66 -31.35 25.03
N GLY A 398 -23.68 -32.06 25.57
CA GLY A 398 -23.56 -33.51 25.43
C GLY A 398 -22.96 -34.15 26.66
N SER A 399 -23.21 -35.45 26.83
CA SER A 399 -22.65 -36.25 27.91
C SER A 399 -22.09 -37.57 27.40
N SER A 400 -20.96 -37.99 27.95
CA SER A 400 -20.34 -39.29 27.68
C SER A 400 -20.13 -40.04 29.00
N ALA A 401 -20.30 -41.37 28.98
CA ALA A 401 -20.10 -42.25 30.14
C ALA A 401 -18.81 -43.07 29.98
N GLY A 402 -18.11 -43.35 31.09
CA GLY A 402 -16.95 -44.25 31.09
C GLY A 402 -16.21 -44.29 32.42
N ALA A 403 -15.14 -45.08 32.48
CA ALA A 403 -14.27 -45.19 33.65
C ALA A 403 -13.15 -44.14 33.55
N PHE A 404 -13.43 -42.91 33.96
CA PHE A 404 -12.47 -41.82 34.01
C PHE A 404 -12.76 -40.91 35.21
N THR A 405 -11.72 -40.47 35.92
CA THR A 405 -11.85 -39.59 37.09
C THR A 405 -11.39 -38.16 36.79
N SER A 406 -10.50 -37.97 35.81
CA SER A 406 -9.97 -36.66 35.45
C SER A 406 -9.39 -36.66 34.02
N LEU A 407 -9.21 -35.48 33.44
CA LEU A 407 -8.45 -35.28 32.19
C LEU A 407 -7.01 -34.94 32.56
N THR A 408 -6.06 -35.67 31.99
CA THR A 408 -4.64 -35.32 32.11
C THR A 408 -4.35 -34.10 31.25
N LEU A 409 -3.88 -33.05 31.91
CA LEU A 409 -3.55 -31.78 31.27
C LEU A 409 -2.16 -31.95 30.63
N GLY A 410 -2.11 -32.12 29.31
CA GLY A 410 -0.86 -32.20 28.56
C GLY A 410 -0.46 -30.85 27.98
N TYR A 411 -0.46 -30.74 26.65
CA TYR A 411 -0.16 -29.50 25.96
C TYR A 411 -1.44 -28.77 25.55
N LEU A 412 -1.46 -27.46 25.80
CA LEU A 412 -2.44 -26.54 25.26
C LEU A 412 -1.83 -25.77 24.10
N TYR A 413 -2.58 -25.70 23.01
CA TYR A 413 -2.29 -24.91 21.83
C TYR A 413 -3.40 -23.89 21.58
N LEU A 414 -3.03 -22.64 21.35
CA LEU A 414 -3.94 -21.53 21.04
C LEU A 414 -3.61 -20.92 19.67
N GLY A 415 -4.61 -20.85 18.80
CA GLY A 415 -4.51 -20.25 17.46
C GLY A 415 -3.83 -21.12 16.38
N GLY A 416 -3.21 -22.23 16.74
CA GLY A 416 -2.56 -23.13 15.79
C GLY A 416 -1.63 -24.14 16.47
N SER A 417 -0.93 -24.94 15.68
CA SER A 417 0.12 -25.85 16.12
C SER A 417 1.20 -26.01 15.04
N GLU A 418 2.26 -26.77 15.35
CA GLU A 418 3.31 -27.11 14.37
C GLU A 418 2.76 -27.92 13.18
N ASN A 419 1.78 -28.79 13.45
CA ASN A 419 1.04 -29.53 12.43
C ASN A 419 -0.39 -29.74 12.92
N THR A 420 -1.33 -28.94 12.41
CA THR A 420 -2.74 -28.99 12.83
C THR A 420 -3.35 -30.37 12.54
N VAL A 421 -3.14 -30.89 11.33
CA VAL A 421 -3.77 -32.13 10.86
C VAL A 421 -3.31 -33.36 11.65
N ALA A 422 -2.10 -33.31 12.22
CA ALA A 422 -1.58 -34.38 13.06
C ALA A 422 -2.20 -34.43 14.47
N LEU A 423 -2.93 -33.39 14.90
CA LEU A 423 -3.53 -33.35 16.23
C LEU A 423 -4.69 -34.35 16.36
N PRO A 424 -4.76 -35.14 17.43
CA PRO A 424 -5.83 -36.12 17.62
C PRO A 424 -7.23 -35.49 17.58
N GLY A 425 -8.07 -36.02 16.69
CA GLY A 425 -9.50 -35.67 16.60
C GLY A 425 -9.82 -34.26 16.13
N THR A 426 -8.83 -33.47 15.69
CA THR A 426 -9.14 -32.14 15.14
C THR A 426 -9.89 -32.28 13.82
N LYS A 427 -10.85 -31.38 13.59
CA LYS A 427 -11.50 -31.22 12.29
C LYS A 427 -11.02 -29.98 11.53
N ALA A 428 -10.19 -29.16 12.15
CA ALA A 428 -9.54 -28.03 11.49
C ALA A 428 -8.31 -28.51 10.70
N SER A 429 -8.21 -28.13 9.43
CA SER A 429 -7.09 -28.47 8.56
C SER A 429 -5.95 -27.45 8.56
N THR A 430 -6.18 -26.27 9.15
CA THR A 430 -5.22 -25.15 9.16
C THR A 430 -5.14 -24.50 10.54
N ASN A 431 -4.07 -23.76 10.78
CA ASN A 431 -4.00 -22.80 11.88
C ASN A 431 -5.05 -21.69 11.70
N PHE A 432 -5.38 -21.02 12.80
CA PHE A 432 -6.34 -19.93 12.80
C PHE A 432 -5.73 -18.66 12.21
N VAL A 433 -6.54 -17.93 11.45
CA VAL A 433 -6.18 -16.60 10.94
C VAL A 433 -7.28 -15.62 11.34
N GLY A 434 -6.92 -14.57 12.08
CA GLY A 434 -7.88 -13.64 12.67
C GLY A 434 -7.39 -13.08 14.00
N CYS A 435 -8.27 -12.47 14.77
CA CYS A 435 -7.94 -11.96 16.11
C CYS A 435 -8.51 -12.87 17.20
N ILE A 436 -7.76 -13.03 18.30
CA ILE A 436 -8.24 -13.67 19.55
C ILE A 436 -8.02 -12.71 20.73
N ARG A 437 -8.97 -12.63 21.66
CA ARG A 437 -8.84 -11.85 22.91
C ARG A 437 -9.56 -12.52 24.08
N LYS A 438 -9.23 -12.07 25.30
CA LYS A 438 -9.86 -12.52 26.56
C LYS A 438 -9.86 -14.05 26.69
N VAL A 439 -8.68 -14.65 26.60
CA VAL A 439 -8.52 -16.10 26.66
C VAL A 439 -8.34 -16.49 28.13
N GLU A 440 -9.42 -16.92 28.76
CA GLU A 440 -9.43 -17.33 30.16
C GLU A 440 -9.64 -18.83 30.26
N TYR A 441 -8.72 -19.54 30.91
CA TYR A 441 -8.89 -20.94 31.28
C TYR A 441 -8.97 -21.08 32.79
N THR A 442 -9.97 -21.82 33.27
CA THR A 442 -10.19 -22.10 34.69
C THR A 442 -10.18 -23.60 34.93
N SER A 443 -9.22 -24.09 35.74
CA SER A 443 -9.13 -25.50 36.17
C SER A 443 -9.69 -25.67 37.58
N ASP A 444 -10.58 -26.66 37.76
CA ASP A 444 -11.22 -27.07 39.02
C ASP A 444 -11.86 -25.92 39.81
N GLY A 445 -12.24 -24.84 39.13
CA GLY A 445 -12.85 -23.64 39.72
C GLY A 445 -11.90 -22.76 40.53
N VAL A 446 -10.59 -23.07 40.59
CA VAL A 446 -9.62 -22.37 41.44
C VAL A 446 -8.55 -21.67 40.61
N ASN A 447 -7.91 -22.37 39.67
CA ASN A 447 -6.76 -21.86 38.95
C ASN A 447 -7.18 -21.18 37.65
N LYS A 448 -6.91 -19.87 37.53
CA LYS A 448 -7.21 -19.07 36.33
C LYS A 448 -5.95 -18.66 35.58
N TYR A 449 -5.93 -18.89 34.28
CA TYR A 449 -4.82 -18.60 33.37
C TYR A 449 -5.31 -17.69 32.23
N ASP A 450 -4.54 -16.63 31.93
CA ASP A 450 -4.71 -15.79 30.73
C ASP A 450 -3.52 -16.00 29.80
N PHE A 451 -3.66 -16.87 28.79
CA PHE A 451 -2.53 -17.26 27.95
C PHE A 451 -2.02 -16.12 27.06
N LEU A 452 -2.89 -15.20 26.64
CA LEU A 452 -2.45 -14.06 25.83
C LEU A 452 -1.63 -13.09 26.67
N GLU A 453 -2.03 -12.84 27.91
CA GLU A 453 -1.28 -11.98 28.83
C GLU A 453 0.05 -12.61 29.25
N MET A 454 0.08 -13.93 29.50
CA MET A 454 1.33 -14.65 29.78
C MET A 454 2.30 -14.58 28.59
N GLY A 455 1.79 -14.71 27.36
CA GLY A 455 2.60 -14.57 26.14
C GLY A 455 3.15 -13.15 25.94
N LYS A 456 2.31 -12.12 26.18
CA LYS A 456 2.67 -10.70 26.04
C LYS A 456 3.74 -10.27 27.04
N THR A 457 3.65 -10.78 28.27
CA THR A 457 4.58 -10.45 29.37
C THR A 457 5.87 -11.26 29.33
N GLY A 458 5.95 -12.30 28.49
CA GLY A 458 7.16 -13.10 28.29
C GLY A 458 7.48 -14.04 29.45
N ILE A 459 6.46 -14.54 30.16
CA ILE A 459 6.65 -15.53 31.24
C ILE A 459 7.22 -16.82 30.65
N SER A 460 8.30 -17.36 31.23
CA SER A 460 9.08 -18.47 30.65
C SER A 460 8.33 -19.79 30.48
N THR A 461 7.17 -19.96 31.12
CA THR A 461 6.36 -21.17 31.07
C THR A 461 5.46 -21.27 29.82
N ILE A 462 5.21 -20.16 29.12
CA ILE A 462 4.46 -20.16 27.85
C ILE A 462 5.41 -19.94 26.67
N GLN A 463 5.21 -20.71 25.61
CA GLN A 463 5.99 -20.61 24.38
C GLN A 463 5.16 -19.90 23.31
N VAL A 464 5.70 -18.81 22.76
CA VAL A 464 5.09 -18.08 21.63
C VAL A 464 5.87 -18.42 20.36
N TYR A 465 5.17 -18.97 19.38
CA TYR A 465 5.72 -19.31 18.08
C TYR A 465 5.33 -18.26 17.04
N GLY A 466 6.28 -17.93 16.15
CA GLY A 466 6.11 -16.88 15.15
C GLY A 466 6.20 -15.46 15.74
N ARG A 467 5.80 -14.45 14.95
CA ARG A 467 5.81 -13.03 15.36
C ARG A 467 4.41 -12.57 15.76
N LEU A 468 3.92 -13.07 16.89
CA LEU A 468 2.59 -12.76 17.38
C LEU A 468 2.45 -11.27 17.75
N GLN A 469 1.52 -10.58 17.09
CA GLN A 469 1.25 -9.17 17.36
C GLN A 469 0.15 -9.02 18.41
N PHE A 470 0.48 -8.43 19.57
CA PHE A 470 -0.45 -8.21 20.68
C PHE A 470 -1.35 -6.97 20.50
N SER A 471 -2.02 -6.90 19.34
CA SER A 471 -3.07 -5.95 18.99
C SER A 471 -3.91 -6.58 17.88
N CYS A 472 -5.22 -6.37 17.85
CA CYS A 472 -6.04 -6.83 16.73
C CYS A 472 -5.88 -5.89 15.52
N GLN A 473 -5.31 -6.40 14.45
CA GLN A 473 -5.30 -5.75 13.14
C GLN A 473 -6.32 -6.46 12.25
N ASP A 474 -7.21 -5.69 11.63
CA ASP A 474 -8.18 -6.21 10.68
C ASP A 474 -7.44 -6.49 9.36
N PHE A 475 -6.94 -7.71 9.19
CA PHE A 475 -6.29 -8.09 7.93
C PHE A 475 -7.38 -8.44 6.92
N GLY A 476 -7.72 -7.49 6.06
CA GLY A 476 -8.58 -7.76 4.91
C GLY A 476 -7.86 -8.73 3.97
N MET A 477 -8.18 -10.02 4.08
CA MET A 477 -7.70 -11.04 3.13
C MET A 477 -8.16 -10.78 1.69
N ASP A 478 -9.20 -9.97 1.52
CA ASP A 478 -9.72 -9.50 0.23
C ASP A 478 -9.08 -8.15 -0.18
N ASP A 479 -8.22 -7.57 0.66
CA ASP A 479 -7.60 -6.29 0.36
C ASP A 479 -6.59 -6.49 -0.77
N PRO A 480 -6.76 -5.75 -1.88
CA PRO A 480 -5.92 -5.94 -3.04
C PRO A 480 -4.54 -5.34 -2.85
N VAL A 481 -3.52 -6.03 -3.34
CA VAL A 481 -2.18 -5.46 -3.54
C VAL A 481 -2.07 -4.88 -4.95
N CYS A 482 -1.35 -3.77 -5.11
CA CYS A 482 -1.08 -3.17 -6.41
C CYS A 482 0.41 -3.25 -6.75
N LEU A 483 0.72 -3.83 -7.90
CA LEU A 483 2.05 -3.82 -8.52
C LEU A 483 2.16 -2.54 -9.36
N SER A 484 2.98 -1.58 -8.90
CA SER A 484 2.99 -0.21 -9.45
C SER A 484 3.88 -0.02 -10.68
N THR A 485 4.74 -0.98 -10.98
CA THR A 485 5.71 -0.93 -12.09
C THR A 485 5.89 -2.31 -12.73
N PRO A 486 6.32 -2.43 -14.01
CA PRO A 486 6.54 -3.71 -14.68
C PRO A 486 7.65 -4.57 -14.07
N ARG A 487 8.41 -4.03 -13.12
CA ARG A 487 9.46 -4.73 -12.38
C ARG A 487 9.09 -4.99 -10.91
N SER A 488 7.83 -4.74 -10.55
CA SER A 488 7.31 -5.05 -9.21
C SER A 488 7.08 -6.55 -9.14
N PHE A 489 7.40 -7.16 -8.00
CA PHE A 489 7.10 -8.56 -7.76
C PHE A 489 6.86 -8.84 -6.28
N LEU A 490 6.15 -9.93 -6.01
CA LEU A 490 6.05 -10.58 -4.70
C LEU A 490 6.38 -12.06 -4.85
N MET A 491 7.15 -12.61 -3.92
CA MET A 491 7.35 -14.05 -3.84
C MET A 491 6.26 -14.68 -2.96
N LEU A 492 5.53 -15.64 -3.50
CA LEU A 492 4.46 -16.37 -2.84
C LEU A 492 4.94 -17.78 -2.47
N PRO A 493 4.23 -18.51 -1.60
CA PRO A 493 4.52 -19.92 -1.33
C PRO A 493 4.59 -20.78 -2.61
N ASN A 494 5.23 -21.96 -2.49
CA ASN A 494 5.23 -22.94 -3.57
C ASN A 494 3.79 -23.41 -3.87
N TRP A 495 3.56 -23.80 -5.12
CA TRP A 495 2.39 -24.59 -5.48
C TRP A 495 2.77 -26.07 -5.36
N ASP A 496 2.31 -26.71 -4.29
CA ASP A 496 2.73 -28.07 -3.90
C ASP A 496 1.96 -29.17 -4.67
N GLY A 497 1.12 -28.80 -5.64
CA GLY A 497 0.33 -29.68 -6.51
C GLY A 497 1.14 -30.44 -7.57
N THR A 498 1.99 -31.37 -7.13
CA THR A 498 2.93 -32.14 -7.99
C THR A 498 2.26 -32.96 -9.09
N THR A 499 1.07 -33.54 -8.86
CA THR A 499 0.26 -34.23 -9.89
C THR A 499 -1.09 -33.56 -10.12
N SER A 500 -1.67 -32.95 -9.09
CA SER A 500 -2.91 -32.18 -9.18
C SER A 500 -2.83 -30.93 -8.33
N GLY A 501 -3.50 -29.86 -8.73
CA GLY A 501 -3.55 -28.64 -7.93
C GLY A 501 -4.52 -27.61 -8.51
N SER A 502 -4.78 -26.56 -7.76
CA SER A 502 -5.60 -25.44 -8.21
C SER A 502 -5.07 -24.09 -7.76
N ILE A 503 -5.24 -23.08 -8.60
CA ILE A 503 -4.97 -21.67 -8.27
C ILE A 503 -6.19 -20.87 -8.69
N SER A 504 -6.72 -20.02 -7.82
CA SER A 504 -7.69 -18.98 -8.18
C SER A 504 -7.19 -17.62 -7.73
N VAL A 505 -7.38 -16.59 -8.54
CA VAL A 505 -6.99 -15.22 -8.23
C VAL A 505 -7.90 -14.23 -8.95
N LYS A 506 -8.10 -13.05 -8.35
CA LYS A 506 -8.68 -11.90 -9.06
C LYS A 506 -7.63 -10.87 -9.40
N PHE A 507 -7.70 -10.33 -10.61
CA PHE A 507 -6.81 -9.27 -11.05
C PHE A 507 -7.56 -8.17 -11.81
N ARG A 508 -6.98 -6.98 -11.88
CA ARG A 508 -7.45 -5.90 -12.77
C ARG A 508 -6.31 -5.03 -13.27
N THR A 509 -6.40 -4.61 -14.52
CA THR A 509 -5.41 -3.74 -15.19
C THR A 509 -5.99 -3.16 -16.48
N ASN A 510 -5.36 -2.11 -17.01
CA ASN A 510 -5.59 -1.59 -18.37
C ASN A 510 -4.37 -1.78 -19.28
N GLU A 511 -3.26 -2.35 -18.77
CA GLU A 511 -2.08 -2.62 -19.59
C GLU A 511 -2.30 -3.81 -20.51
N PRO A 512 -1.83 -3.78 -21.77
CA PRO A 512 -2.07 -4.87 -22.71
C PRO A 512 -1.16 -6.08 -22.48
N ASP A 513 0.01 -5.90 -21.86
CA ASP A 513 1.02 -6.94 -21.69
C ASP A 513 1.50 -7.00 -20.24
N GLY A 514 1.71 -8.20 -19.69
CA GLY A 514 2.26 -8.35 -18.35
C GLY A 514 2.32 -9.79 -17.83
N LEU A 515 3.47 -10.18 -17.28
CA LEU A 515 3.63 -11.45 -16.56
C LEU A 515 2.94 -11.39 -15.19
N LEU A 516 1.86 -12.17 -15.00
CA LEU A 516 1.10 -12.23 -13.76
C LEU A 516 1.73 -13.22 -12.78
N PHE A 517 1.90 -14.47 -13.18
CA PHE A 517 2.57 -15.50 -12.36
C PHE A 517 3.71 -16.15 -13.11
N PHE A 518 4.76 -16.52 -12.38
CA PHE A 518 5.85 -17.31 -12.89
C PHE A 518 6.50 -18.18 -11.81
N SER A 519 6.71 -19.46 -12.11
CA SER A 519 7.48 -20.37 -11.27
C SER A 519 8.20 -21.41 -12.12
N ARG A 520 9.27 -21.99 -11.57
CA ARG A 520 10.05 -23.02 -12.26
C ARG A 520 10.79 -23.97 -11.31
N GLY A 521 11.21 -25.12 -11.83
CA GLY A 521 12.09 -26.08 -11.15
C GLY A 521 13.58 -25.65 -11.06
N GLN A 522 14.37 -26.43 -10.31
CA GLN A 522 15.76 -26.12 -9.97
C GLN A 522 16.77 -26.42 -11.08
N THR A 523 16.59 -27.52 -11.80
CA THR A 523 17.52 -28.02 -12.83
C THR A 523 16.86 -27.98 -14.22
N GLU A 524 17.65 -27.88 -15.29
CA GLU A 524 17.15 -27.95 -16.68
C GLU A 524 16.56 -29.32 -17.06
N HIS A 525 16.75 -30.34 -16.22
CA HIS A 525 16.34 -31.73 -16.48
C HIS A 525 15.24 -32.25 -15.55
N THR A 526 14.88 -31.50 -14.49
CA THR A 526 13.78 -31.79 -13.56
C THR A 526 12.73 -30.66 -13.59
N SER A 527 12.67 -29.91 -14.69
CA SER A 527 12.08 -28.57 -14.79
C SER A 527 10.59 -28.58 -15.09
N GLY A 528 9.77 -28.45 -14.05
CA GLY A 528 8.45 -27.83 -14.21
C GLY A 528 8.61 -26.35 -14.57
N ILE A 529 7.80 -25.81 -15.49
CA ILE A 529 7.63 -24.36 -15.69
C ILE A 529 6.14 -24.06 -15.66
N TYR A 530 5.77 -23.04 -14.90
CA TYR A 530 4.41 -22.52 -14.86
C TYR A 530 4.44 -21.00 -15.03
N ALA A 531 3.66 -20.48 -15.96
CA ALA A 531 3.48 -19.05 -16.13
C ALA A 531 2.05 -18.69 -16.53
N VAL A 532 1.59 -17.54 -16.05
CA VAL A 532 0.37 -16.87 -16.49
C VAL A 532 0.76 -15.50 -16.97
N GLU A 533 0.49 -15.21 -18.24
CA GLU A 533 0.88 -13.96 -18.88
C GLU A 533 -0.27 -13.35 -19.67
N MET A 534 -0.30 -12.03 -19.70
CA MET A 534 -1.19 -11.28 -20.56
C MET A 534 -0.40 -10.73 -21.75
N VAL A 535 -0.94 -10.89 -22.96
CA VAL A 535 -0.34 -10.40 -24.21
C VAL A 535 -1.44 -9.82 -25.10
N ASP A 536 -1.28 -8.58 -25.57
CA ASP A 536 -2.27 -7.83 -26.36
C ASP A 536 -3.69 -7.76 -25.72
N GLY A 537 -3.77 -7.87 -24.39
CA GLY A 537 -4.98 -7.87 -23.57
C GLY A 537 -5.66 -9.24 -23.43
N ARG A 538 -5.01 -10.31 -23.87
CA ARG A 538 -5.49 -11.70 -23.78
C ARG A 538 -4.68 -12.47 -22.76
N LEU A 539 -5.31 -13.39 -22.03
CA LEU A 539 -4.67 -14.19 -20.98
C LEU A 539 -4.21 -15.54 -21.53
N TYR A 540 -2.98 -15.92 -21.22
CA TYR A 540 -2.37 -17.17 -21.63
C TYR A 540 -1.73 -17.90 -20.46
N VAL A 541 -1.81 -19.23 -20.51
CA VAL A 541 -1.10 -20.12 -19.59
C VAL A 541 0.01 -20.83 -20.36
N TYR A 542 1.19 -20.88 -19.77
CA TYR A 542 2.30 -21.70 -20.22
C TYR A 542 2.64 -22.73 -19.15
N LEU A 543 2.62 -24.01 -19.51
CA LEU A 543 2.93 -25.12 -18.60
C LEU A 543 3.89 -26.11 -19.27
N ASP A 544 4.99 -26.43 -18.60
CA ASP A 544 5.98 -27.43 -19.03
C ASP A 544 6.18 -28.44 -17.90
N LEU A 545 5.97 -29.73 -18.17
CA LEU A 545 6.17 -30.83 -17.22
C LEU A 545 7.48 -31.60 -17.47
N GLY A 546 8.38 -31.04 -18.28
CA GLY A 546 9.68 -31.64 -18.62
C GLY A 546 9.74 -32.30 -20.01
N ALA A 547 8.66 -32.21 -20.80
CA ALA A 547 8.60 -32.74 -22.17
C ALA A 547 8.35 -31.66 -23.23
N GLY A 548 8.60 -30.39 -22.88
CA GLY A 548 8.37 -29.23 -23.72
C GLY A 548 7.05 -28.54 -23.37
N GLY A 549 7.12 -27.22 -23.18
CA GLY A 549 5.97 -26.47 -22.69
C GLY A 549 4.84 -26.30 -23.70
N THR A 550 3.63 -26.24 -23.15
CA THR A 550 2.38 -26.00 -23.86
C THR A 550 1.88 -24.61 -23.51
N ARG A 551 1.57 -23.81 -24.52
CA ARG A 551 1.03 -22.45 -24.37
C ARG A 551 -0.42 -22.43 -24.88
N ALA A 552 -1.36 -22.01 -24.05
CA ALA A 552 -2.78 -21.96 -24.38
C ALA A 552 -3.37 -20.57 -24.10
N GLU A 553 -4.22 -20.06 -25.00
CA GLU A 553 -5.10 -18.91 -24.71
C GLU A 553 -6.24 -19.40 -23.81
N VAL A 554 -6.44 -18.73 -22.68
CA VAL A 554 -7.46 -19.10 -21.69
C VAL A 554 -8.54 -18.05 -21.53
N SER A 555 -8.36 -16.86 -22.11
CA SER A 555 -9.40 -15.83 -22.22
C SER A 555 -10.24 -16.00 -23.47
N SER A 556 -11.45 -15.43 -23.49
CA SER A 556 -12.32 -15.45 -24.67
C SER A 556 -11.75 -14.65 -25.84
N GLU A 557 -11.94 -15.14 -27.07
CA GLU A 557 -11.51 -14.43 -28.29
C GLU A 557 -12.12 -13.03 -28.44
N LYS A 558 -13.32 -12.80 -27.87
CA LYS A 558 -14.10 -11.57 -28.06
C LYS A 558 -13.83 -10.50 -27.00
N THR A 559 -13.32 -10.88 -25.84
CA THR A 559 -13.25 -10.02 -24.65
C THR A 559 -11.84 -9.98 -24.11
N LYS A 560 -11.24 -8.79 -24.10
CA LYS A 560 -9.93 -8.57 -23.48
C LYS A 560 -10.08 -8.41 -21.97
N VAL A 561 -9.07 -8.83 -21.22
CA VAL A 561 -9.04 -8.78 -19.74
C VAL A 561 -8.31 -7.56 -19.18
N ASN A 562 -7.98 -6.60 -20.05
CA ASN A 562 -7.31 -5.35 -19.71
C ASN A 562 -8.27 -4.14 -19.80
N ASP A 563 -9.51 -4.30 -19.38
CA ASP A 563 -10.55 -3.27 -19.43
C ASP A 563 -10.63 -2.42 -18.13
N GLY A 564 -9.72 -2.67 -17.19
CA GLY A 564 -9.66 -2.04 -15.88
C GLY A 564 -10.63 -2.60 -14.83
N GLN A 565 -11.45 -3.59 -15.19
CA GLN A 565 -12.36 -4.29 -14.29
C GLN A 565 -11.68 -5.50 -13.63
N TRP A 566 -12.31 -5.98 -12.54
CA TRP A 566 -11.86 -7.20 -11.88
C TRP A 566 -12.27 -8.42 -12.70
N HIS A 567 -11.29 -9.23 -13.07
CA HIS A 567 -11.47 -10.55 -13.66
C HIS A 567 -11.03 -11.63 -12.68
N GLU A 568 -11.70 -12.78 -12.68
CA GLU A 568 -11.32 -13.97 -11.91
C GLU A 568 -10.68 -15.00 -12.84
N PHE A 569 -9.44 -15.37 -12.57
CA PHE A 569 -8.75 -16.47 -13.24
C PHE A 569 -8.64 -17.65 -12.29
N SER A 570 -9.09 -18.82 -12.74
CA SER A 570 -8.85 -20.08 -12.05
C SER A 570 -8.20 -21.10 -12.98
N ILE A 571 -7.32 -21.92 -12.41
CA ILE A 571 -6.72 -23.07 -13.07
C ILE A 571 -6.85 -24.27 -12.14
N TRP A 572 -7.30 -25.38 -12.70
CA TRP A 572 -7.32 -26.69 -12.08
C TRP A 572 -6.54 -27.66 -12.96
N ARG A 573 -5.60 -28.37 -12.36
CA ARG A 573 -4.79 -29.39 -13.03
C ARG A 573 -5.03 -30.73 -12.39
N ASN A 574 -5.17 -31.75 -13.22
CA ASN A 574 -5.15 -33.15 -12.82
C ASN A 574 -4.30 -33.95 -13.81
N ASP A 575 -3.14 -34.40 -13.36
CA ASP A 575 -2.09 -34.96 -14.19
C ASP A 575 -1.73 -34.01 -15.35
N ARG A 576 -2.00 -34.42 -16.60
CA ARG A 576 -1.69 -33.64 -17.79
C ARG A 576 -2.84 -32.79 -18.27
N ASP A 577 -4.03 -32.95 -17.69
CA ASP A 577 -5.23 -32.24 -18.10
C ASP A 577 -5.38 -30.95 -17.28
N ILE A 578 -5.62 -29.85 -17.99
CA ILE A 578 -5.75 -28.51 -17.44
C ILE A 578 -7.11 -27.96 -17.82
N HIS A 579 -7.83 -27.52 -16.81
CA HIS A 579 -9.04 -26.74 -16.92
C HIS A 579 -8.77 -25.33 -16.42
N CYS A 580 -8.98 -24.33 -17.26
CA CYS A 580 -8.87 -22.93 -16.89
C CYS A 580 -10.22 -22.24 -17.03
N THR A 581 -10.52 -21.32 -16.11
CA THR A 581 -11.64 -20.38 -16.26
C THR A 581 -11.15 -18.94 -16.15
N VAL A 582 -11.68 -18.09 -17.00
CA VAL A 582 -11.55 -16.62 -16.91
C VAL A 582 -12.97 -16.07 -16.90
N ASP A 583 -13.40 -15.59 -15.74
CA ASP A 583 -14.80 -15.26 -15.45
C ASP A 583 -15.71 -16.45 -15.81
N ASP A 584 -16.63 -16.25 -16.76
CA ASP A 584 -17.59 -17.26 -17.22
C ASP A 584 -17.07 -18.12 -18.41
N TYR A 585 -15.87 -17.84 -18.93
CA TYR A 585 -15.29 -18.58 -20.05
C TYR A 585 -14.34 -19.68 -19.56
N SER A 586 -14.53 -20.91 -20.04
CA SER A 586 -13.67 -22.05 -19.74
C SER A 586 -12.86 -22.50 -20.95
N SER A 587 -11.61 -22.91 -20.71
CA SER A 587 -10.69 -23.45 -21.72
C SER A 587 -9.97 -24.68 -21.17
N ASP A 588 -9.96 -25.76 -21.96
CA ASP A 588 -9.31 -27.02 -21.61
C ASP A 588 -8.14 -27.30 -22.54
N PHE A 589 -7.02 -27.79 -21.99
CA PHE A 589 -5.89 -28.27 -22.79
C PHE A 589 -5.10 -29.35 -22.03
N THR A 590 -4.32 -30.13 -22.79
CA THR A 590 -3.46 -31.19 -22.24
C THR A 590 -1.99 -30.86 -22.55
N THR A 591 -1.09 -31.08 -21.60
CA THR A 591 0.35 -30.87 -21.82
C THR A 591 0.98 -31.94 -22.72
N ASN A 592 2.01 -31.54 -23.48
CA ASN A 592 2.80 -32.45 -24.32
C ASN A 592 3.60 -33.50 -23.52
N GLY A 593 3.85 -34.65 -24.15
CA GLY A 593 4.67 -35.75 -23.62
C GLY A 593 4.03 -36.55 -22.49
N ASP A 594 4.77 -37.50 -21.91
CA ASP A 594 4.24 -38.48 -20.95
C ASP A 594 4.43 -38.10 -19.46
N SER A 595 5.16 -37.01 -19.18
CA SER A 595 5.38 -36.54 -17.81
C SER A 595 4.12 -35.90 -17.24
N ASN A 596 3.76 -36.24 -15.99
CA ASN A 596 2.64 -35.64 -15.25
C ASN A 596 3.09 -34.86 -14.00
N GLN A 597 4.40 -34.82 -13.72
CA GLN A 597 4.94 -34.22 -12.50
C GLN A 597 5.34 -32.76 -12.71
N LEU A 598 4.78 -31.86 -11.90
CA LEU A 598 5.14 -30.45 -11.85
C LEU A 598 6.00 -30.18 -10.61
N HIS A 599 7.32 -30.15 -10.81
CA HIS A 599 8.27 -29.83 -9.74
C HIS A 599 8.67 -28.35 -9.81
N LEU A 600 8.09 -27.53 -8.94
CA LEU A 600 8.40 -26.11 -8.78
C LEU A 600 9.26 -25.87 -7.54
N GLN A 601 10.12 -24.84 -7.57
CA GLN A 601 10.91 -24.43 -6.41
C GLN A 601 11.05 -22.90 -6.34
N ASN A 602 11.30 -22.40 -5.13
CA ASN A 602 11.49 -20.98 -4.79
C ASN A 602 10.22 -20.11 -4.87
N GLY A 603 9.04 -20.71 -4.74
CA GLY A 603 7.76 -20.02 -4.69
C GLY A 603 7.15 -19.72 -6.05
N ILE A 604 5.97 -19.11 -6.04
CA ILE A 604 5.38 -18.47 -7.21
C ILE A 604 5.74 -16.98 -7.18
N MET A 605 6.36 -16.47 -8.23
CA MET A 605 6.55 -15.03 -8.39
C MET A 605 5.26 -14.42 -8.96
N LEU A 606 4.65 -13.50 -8.22
CA LEU A 606 3.60 -12.62 -8.72
C LEU A 606 4.25 -11.36 -9.29
N GLY A 607 4.09 -11.09 -10.59
CA GLY A 607 4.79 -10.02 -11.30
C GLY A 607 6.15 -10.45 -11.88
N PHE A 608 7.07 -9.50 -12.03
CA PHE A 608 8.40 -9.76 -12.61
C PHE A 608 9.48 -8.92 -11.92
N GLY A 609 10.54 -9.53 -11.39
CA GLY A 609 11.63 -8.81 -10.73
C GLY A 609 12.75 -8.28 -11.65
N GLY A 610 12.65 -8.50 -12.97
CA GLY A 610 13.74 -8.22 -13.92
C GLY A 610 14.74 -9.38 -14.05
N ARG A 611 15.58 -9.32 -15.09
CA ARG A 611 16.60 -10.35 -15.39
C ARG A 611 17.62 -10.56 -14.28
N ALA A 612 17.98 -9.52 -13.53
CA ALA A 612 18.95 -9.63 -12.44
C ALA A 612 18.43 -10.48 -11.26
N VAL A 613 17.12 -10.59 -11.08
CA VAL A 613 16.51 -11.51 -10.10
C VAL A 613 16.49 -12.95 -10.65
N TYR A 614 16.52 -13.09 -11.97
CA TYR A 614 16.42 -14.33 -12.70
C TYR A 614 17.77 -14.71 -13.35
N HIS A 615 18.73 -15.18 -12.55
CA HIS A 615 20.10 -15.56 -12.98
C HIS A 615 20.18 -16.84 -13.84
N LYS A 616 19.21 -17.11 -14.73
CA LYS A 616 19.21 -18.31 -15.60
C LYS A 616 18.50 -18.02 -16.94
N LYS A 617 18.65 -18.93 -17.90
CA LYS A 617 18.05 -18.88 -19.24
C LYS A 617 16.54 -18.64 -19.22
N ILE A 618 16.07 -17.69 -20.05
CA ILE A 618 14.65 -17.35 -20.21
C ILE A 618 13.95 -18.43 -21.07
N PRO A 619 12.82 -18.99 -20.62
CA PRO A 619 12.02 -19.90 -21.43
C PRO A 619 11.41 -19.17 -22.64
N SER A 620 11.66 -19.66 -23.86
CA SER A 620 11.20 -18.99 -25.09
C SER A 620 9.67 -18.95 -25.24
N GLY A 621 8.95 -19.86 -24.59
CA GLY A 621 7.50 -19.95 -24.61
C GLY A 621 6.78 -19.00 -23.65
N VAL A 622 7.51 -18.31 -22.76
CA VAL A 622 6.96 -17.24 -21.90
C VAL A 622 7.35 -15.90 -22.52
N TRP A 623 6.45 -15.31 -23.29
CA TRP A 623 6.75 -14.19 -24.18
C TRP A 623 7.06 -12.91 -23.42
N THR A 624 6.29 -12.64 -22.36
CA THR A 624 6.46 -11.45 -21.51
C THR A 624 7.83 -11.37 -20.85
N LEU A 625 8.47 -12.51 -20.54
CA LEU A 625 9.86 -12.56 -20.05
C LEU A 625 10.86 -12.15 -21.13
N SER A 626 10.66 -12.60 -22.37
CA SER A 626 11.52 -12.21 -23.51
C SER A 626 11.40 -10.72 -23.86
N LEU A 627 10.24 -10.13 -23.58
CA LEU A 627 9.93 -8.71 -23.75
C LEU A 627 10.20 -7.85 -22.50
N GLU A 628 10.71 -8.45 -21.42
CA GLU A 628 10.97 -7.81 -20.12
C GLU A 628 9.78 -7.02 -19.55
N THR A 629 8.56 -7.56 -19.65
CA THR A 629 7.32 -6.87 -19.28
C THR A 629 6.55 -7.63 -18.18
N GLY A 630 6.56 -7.13 -16.95
CA GLY A 630 5.76 -7.67 -15.83
C GLY A 630 4.40 -7.02 -15.67
N PHE A 631 3.51 -7.68 -14.91
CA PHE A 631 2.18 -7.17 -14.61
C PHE A 631 2.21 -5.87 -13.80
N VAL A 632 1.42 -4.89 -14.26
CA VAL A 632 1.12 -3.64 -13.53
C VAL A 632 -0.39 -3.60 -13.37
N GLY A 633 -0.86 -3.52 -12.12
CA GLY A 633 -2.27 -3.71 -11.82
C GLY A 633 -2.48 -4.17 -10.40
N CYS A 634 -3.70 -4.57 -10.08
CA CYS A 634 -4.06 -5.05 -8.76
C CYS A 634 -4.43 -6.52 -8.74
N VAL A 635 -4.16 -7.17 -7.61
CA VAL A 635 -4.40 -8.60 -7.40
C VAL A 635 -5.02 -8.80 -6.00
N ARG A 636 -6.01 -9.68 -5.89
CA ARG A 636 -6.65 -10.09 -4.62
C ARG A 636 -7.19 -11.51 -4.67
N ASP A 637 -7.71 -11.98 -3.55
CA ASP A 637 -8.43 -13.25 -3.41
C ASP A 637 -7.61 -14.44 -3.92
N LEU A 638 -6.27 -14.44 -3.71
CA LEU A 638 -5.42 -15.54 -4.13
C LEU A 638 -5.69 -16.79 -3.28
N VAL A 639 -6.00 -17.89 -3.94
CA VAL A 639 -6.19 -19.21 -3.34
C VAL A 639 -5.26 -20.20 -4.03
N LEU A 640 -4.43 -20.90 -3.26
CA LEU A 640 -3.55 -21.97 -3.72
C LEU A 640 -4.02 -23.28 -3.07
N ASP A 641 -4.45 -24.26 -3.85
CA ASP A 641 -4.92 -25.57 -3.38
C ASP A 641 -5.97 -25.49 -2.24
N GLY A 642 -6.88 -24.52 -2.34
CA GLY A 642 -7.90 -24.24 -1.32
C GLY A 642 -7.43 -23.39 -0.14
N VAL A 643 -6.14 -23.08 -0.05
CA VAL A 643 -5.54 -22.21 0.98
C VAL A 643 -5.49 -20.77 0.47
N ALA A 644 -6.30 -19.90 1.06
CA ALA A 644 -6.30 -18.49 0.72
C ALA A 644 -5.06 -17.78 1.31
N ILE A 645 -4.29 -17.12 0.43
CA ILE A 645 -3.02 -16.44 0.71
C ILE A 645 -3.24 -14.97 1.02
N ASN A 646 -2.65 -14.47 2.11
CA ASN A 646 -2.72 -13.05 2.46
C ASN A 646 -1.66 -12.24 1.71
N LEU A 647 -2.06 -11.66 0.57
CA LEU A 647 -1.16 -10.84 -0.26
C LEU A 647 -0.65 -9.60 0.47
N VAL A 648 -1.48 -8.97 1.31
CA VAL A 648 -1.08 -7.79 2.10
C VAL A 648 0.02 -8.15 3.09
N SER A 649 -0.15 -9.22 3.87
CA SER A 649 0.90 -9.69 4.78
C SER A 649 2.19 -10.03 4.03
N SER A 650 2.10 -10.76 2.91
CA SER A 650 3.28 -11.05 2.08
C SER A 650 3.98 -9.78 1.58
N SER A 651 3.22 -8.75 1.21
CA SER A 651 3.78 -7.46 0.77
C SER A 651 4.47 -6.68 1.90
N LEU A 652 3.91 -6.73 3.12
CA LEU A 652 4.45 -6.06 4.29
C LEU A 652 5.70 -6.77 4.82
N GLU A 653 5.72 -8.10 4.78
CA GLU A 653 6.89 -8.91 5.18
C GLU A 653 8.08 -8.74 4.24
N GLN A 654 7.81 -8.69 2.93
CA GLN A 654 8.86 -8.51 1.92
C GLN A 654 9.25 -7.04 1.72
N ASP A 655 8.48 -6.10 2.29
CA ASP A 655 8.71 -4.65 2.31
C ASP A 655 9.15 -4.07 0.95
N HIS A 656 8.53 -4.56 -0.13
CA HIS A 656 8.82 -4.12 -1.49
C HIS A 656 8.11 -2.80 -1.79
N VAL A 657 8.86 -1.70 -1.89
CA VAL A 657 8.29 -0.34 -2.02
C VAL A 657 7.47 -0.13 -3.32
N SER A 658 7.66 -0.98 -4.32
CA SER A 658 6.89 -0.98 -5.57
C SER A 658 5.52 -1.67 -5.48
N VAL A 659 5.24 -2.35 -4.38
CA VAL A 659 4.00 -3.08 -4.12
C VAL A 659 3.26 -2.39 -2.98
N THR A 660 2.04 -1.93 -3.23
CA THR A 660 1.23 -1.24 -2.23
C THR A 660 0.11 -2.14 -1.71
N PRO A 661 -0.19 -2.16 -0.40
CA PRO A 661 -1.25 -2.99 0.21
C PRO A 661 -2.66 -2.41 -0.01
N HIS A 662 -2.86 -1.73 -1.14
CA HIS A 662 -4.11 -1.12 -1.56
C HIS A 662 -4.10 -1.02 -3.08
N CYS A 663 -5.29 -1.12 -3.67
CA CYS A 663 -5.49 -0.90 -5.09
C CYS A 663 -6.08 0.49 -5.36
N PRO A 664 -5.31 1.41 -5.94
CA PRO A 664 -5.81 2.74 -6.27
C PRO A 664 -6.98 2.67 -7.24
N GLU A 665 -7.87 3.66 -7.17
CA GLU A 665 -8.87 3.89 -8.21
C GLU A 665 -8.16 4.21 -9.52
N SER A 666 -8.67 3.65 -10.63
CA SER A 666 -8.15 3.95 -11.96
C SER A 666 -8.43 5.41 -12.30
N THR A 667 -7.39 6.15 -12.69
CA THR A 667 -7.48 7.57 -13.04
C THR A 667 -7.01 7.81 -14.47
N ASN A 668 -7.82 8.55 -15.24
CA ASN A 668 -7.39 8.97 -16.57
C ASN A 668 -6.28 10.00 -16.48
N SER A 669 -5.08 9.55 -16.84
CA SER A 669 -3.85 10.31 -16.68
C SER A 669 -3.38 10.96 -18.00
N CYS A 670 -3.96 10.60 -19.14
CA CYS A 670 -3.60 11.19 -20.43
C CYS A 670 -4.27 12.54 -20.63
N LYS A 671 -3.51 13.63 -20.51
CA LYS A 671 -3.90 14.98 -20.93
C LYS A 671 -3.18 15.36 -22.23
N SER A 672 -3.64 16.41 -22.92
CA SER A 672 -3.06 16.85 -24.20
C SER A 672 -1.55 17.13 -24.15
N ASP A 673 -1.04 17.48 -22.97
CA ASP A 673 0.33 17.99 -22.78
C ASP A 673 1.22 16.99 -22.01
N THR A 674 0.83 15.72 -21.88
CA THR A 674 1.60 14.74 -21.09
C THR A 674 2.74 14.10 -21.87
N CYS A 675 2.53 13.82 -23.16
CA CYS A 675 3.56 13.30 -24.07
C CYS A 675 4.02 14.42 -25.00
N TYR A 676 5.27 14.82 -24.87
CA TYR A 676 5.78 16.02 -25.52
C TYR A 676 6.25 15.76 -26.95
N ASN A 677 6.52 16.85 -27.67
CA ASN A 677 7.13 16.82 -29.00
C ASN A 677 6.40 15.91 -30.02
N GLY A 678 5.06 15.82 -29.92
CA GLY A 678 4.23 15.02 -30.82
C GLY A 678 4.12 13.53 -30.47
N GLY A 679 4.58 13.12 -29.28
CA GLY A 679 4.39 11.76 -28.78
C GLY A 679 2.92 11.43 -28.54
N ILE A 680 2.54 10.16 -28.72
CA ILE A 680 1.16 9.70 -28.54
C ILE A 680 0.99 9.19 -27.09
N CYS A 681 -0.03 9.67 -26.40
CA CYS A 681 -0.34 9.25 -25.04
C CYS A 681 -1.21 7.99 -25.02
N HIS A 682 -0.74 6.96 -24.32
CA HIS A 682 -1.52 5.79 -23.96
C HIS A 682 -1.73 5.74 -22.45
N GLU A 683 -2.96 5.39 -22.06
CA GLU A 683 -3.33 5.23 -20.66
C GLU A 683 -2.83 3.88 -20.14
N GLY A 684 -2.05 3.89 -19.06
CA GLY A 684 -1.61 2.70 -18.32
C GLY A 684 -2.19 2.69 -16.90
N TRP A 685 -1.81 1.72 -16.07
CA TRP A 685 -2.44 1.55 -14.76
C TRP A 685 -1.89 2.56 -13.78
N ASN A 686 -2.63 3.66 -13.57
CA ASN A 686 -2.20 4.82 -12.76
C ASN A 686 -0.84 5.39 -13.19
N ARG A 687 -0.57 5.33 -14.50
CA ARG A 687 0.62 5.90 -15.14
C ARG A 687 0.36 6.20 -16.60
N VAL A 688 1.24 6.99 -17.18
CA VAL A 688 1.18 7.39 -18.59
C VAL A 688 2.25 6.65 -19.38
N ILE A 689 1.90 6.17 -20.56
CA ILE A 689 2.82 5.49 -21.47
C ILE A 689 2.88 6.33 -22.75
N CYS A 690 4.00 7.00 -23.00
CA CYS A 690 4.19 7.78 -24.22
C CYS A 690 4.86 6.95 -25.31
N ASP A 691 4.21 6.90 -26.48
CA ASP A 691 4.83 6.41 -27.70
C ASP A 691 5.63 7.54 -28.36
N CYS A 692 6.95 7.45 -28.23
CA CYS A 692 7.92 8.36 -28.84
C CYS A 692 8.51 7.81 -30.14
N SER A 693 8.00 6.67 -30.64
CA SER A 693 8.22 6.28 -32.03
C SER A 693 7.73 7.43 -32.94
N ASN A 694 8.01 7.55 -34.23
CA ASN A 694 7.56 8.71 -35.04
C ASN A 694 8.05 10.12 -34.60
N THR A 695 8.74 10.29 -33.46
CA THR A 695 9.31 11.56 -33.01
C THR A 695 10.84 11.54 -33.09
N GLU A 696 11.48 12.71 -33.09
CA GLU A 696 12.95 12.82 -32.93
C GLU A 696 13.39 12.71 -31.46
N TYR A 697 12.47 12.39 -30.56
CA TYR A 697 12.65 12.40 -29.11
C TYR A 697 12.40 11.01 -28.49
N ALA A 698 12.87 10.81 -27.27
CA ALA A 698 12.82 9.58 -26.51
C ALA A 698 12.61 9.89 -25.02
N GLY A 699 12.71 8.86 -24.18
CA GLY A 699 12.39 8.95 -22.75
C GLY A 699 10.93 8.60 -22.49
N ALA A 700 10.54 8.66 -21.22
CA ALA A 700 9.20 8.27 -20.79
C ALA A 700 8.10 9.22 -21.26
N THR A 701 8.46 10.48 -21.53
CA THR A 701 7.53 11.54 -21.95
C THR A 701 7.94 12.24 -23.25
N CYS A 702 8.86 11.65 -24.01
CA CYS A 702 9.35 12.17 -25.29
C CYS A 702 10.03 13.55 -25.18
N MET A 703 10.68 13.88 -24.05
CA MET A 703 11.41 15.14 -23.85
C MET A 703 12.92 15.05 -24.13
N LYS A 704 13.49 13.84 -24.06
CA LYS A 704 14.92 13.59 -24.28
C LYS A 704 15.18 13.51 -25.79
N GLU A 705 16.28 14.05 -26.27
CA GLU A 705 16.65 13.94 -27.69
C GLU A 705 17.12 12.51 -28.00
N SER A 706 16.73 11.98 -29.16
CA SER A 706 17.14 10.63 -29.57
C SER A 706 18.58 10.60 -30.07
N SER A 707 19.33 9.57 -29.69
CA SER A 707 20.68 9.33 -30.21
C SER A 707 20.66 9.09 -31.72
N MET A 708 21.39 9.91 -32.48
CA MET A 708 21.50 9.85 -33.94
C MET A 708 22.90 9.45 -34.38
N TYR A 709 22.97 8.55 -35.35
CA TYR A 709 24.22 8.08 -35.95
C TYR A 709 24.19 8.19 -37.47
N SER A 710 25.31 8.63 -38.02
CA SER A 710 25.54 8.70 -39.47
C SER A 710 26.38 7.51 -39.92
N PHE A 711 25.98 6.93 -41.06
CA PHE A 711 26.64 5.81 -41.71
C PHE A 711 27.05 6.24 -43.12
N ASN A 712 28.30 5.94 -43.48
CA ASN A 712 28.88 6.29 -44.77
C ASN A 712 29.09 5.07 -45.70
N GLY A 713 28.53 3.90 -45.33
CA GLY A 713 28.68 2.65 -46.08
C GLY A 713 29.87 1.77 -45.65
N THR A 714 30.77 2.25 -44.79
CA THR A 714 31.83 1.42 -44.19
C THR A 714 31.67 1.23 -42.69
N GLN A 715 30.71 1.95 -42.10
CA GLN A 715 30.42 1.94 -40.67
C GLN A 715 29.32 0.93 -40.33
N TYR A 716 29.35 0.43 -39.11
CA TYR A 716 28.41 -0.55 -38.59
C TYR A 716 28.31 -0.44 -37.06
N VAL A 717 27.23 -0.96 -36.52
CA VAL A 717 27.08 -1.29 -35.11
C VAL A 717 26.97 -2.80 -34.99
N GLN A 718 27.78 -3.40 -34.12
CA GLN A 718 27.72 -4.81 -33.77
C GLN A 718 27.39 -4.93 -32.29
N ALA A 719 26.27 -5.53 -31.95
CA ALA A 719 25.97 -5.90 -30.58
C ALA A 719 26.00 -7.41 -30.41
N ILE A 720 26.75 -7.88 -29.41
CA ILE A 720 26.88 -9.29 -29.06
C ILE A 720 26.20 -9.49 -27.72
N MET A 721 25.16 -10.31 -27.69
CA MET A 721 24.44 -10.68 -26.47
C MET A 721 25.36 -11.51 -25.56
N PRO A 722 25.18 -11.43 -24.23
CA PRO A 722 26.00 -12.20 -23.30
C PRO A 722 25.73 -13.71 -23.40
N GLU A 723 24.48 -14.09 -23.67
CA GLU A 723 24.05 -15.46 -23.90
C GLU A 723 23.35 -15.60 -25.26
N LYS A 724 23.31 -16.82 -25.81
CA LYS A 724 22.50 -17.14 -27.00
C LYS A 724 21.03 -16.88 -26.69
N MET A 725 20.42 -16.02 -27.50
CA MET A 725 19.01 -15.70 -27.41
C MET A 725 18.19 -16.76 -28.15
N THR A 726 17.13 -17.22 -27.52
CA THR A 726 16.12 -18.12 -28.10
C THR A 726 14.74 -17.49 -27.90
N THR A 727 14.17 -16.88 -28.93
CA THR A 727 12.96 -16.04 -28.82
C THR A 727 11.86 -16.52 -29.76
N GLN A 728 10.61 -16.43 -29.31
CA GLN A 728 9.41 -16.63 -30.15
C GLN A 728 8.70 -15.30 -30.45
N VAL A 729 9.18 -14.21 -29.85
CA VAL A 729 8.61 -12.87 -29.95
C VAL A 729 9.72 -11.85 -30.05
N GLU A 730 9.46 -10.83 -30.86
CA GLU A 730 10.31 -9.65 -30.98
C GLU A 730 9.45 -8.39 -31.07
N ASP A 731 9.96 -7.29 -30.53
CA ASP A 731 9.42 -5.93 -30.72
C ASP A 731 10.60 -5.01 -31.04
N MET A 732 10.67 -4.58 -32.29
CA MET A 732 11.77 -3.80 -32.82
C MET A 732 11.27 -2.50 -33.46
N TYR A 733 11.90 -1.40 -33.09
CA TYR A 733 11.61 -0.08 -33.62
C TYR A 733 12.91 0.65 -33.97
N PHE A 734 12.94 1.35 -35.10
CA PHE A 734 14.00 2.30 -35.44
C PHE A 734 13.54 3.30 -36.50
N ARG A 735 14.26 4.41 -36.62
CA ARG A 735 14.09 5.39 -37.70
C ARG A 735 15.31 5.46 -38.59
N PHE A 736 15.11 5.69 -39.88
CA PHE A 736 16.20 5.88 -40.83
C PHE A 736 15.89 6.99 -41.84
N LYS A 737 16.94 7.54 -42.42
CA LYS A 737 16.90 8.53 -43.50
C LYS A 737 18.00 8.23 -44.50
N THR A 738 17.67 8.08 -45.78
CA THR A 738 18.65 7.76 -46.83
C THR A 738 18.18 8.23 -48.20
N ASN A 739 19.11 8.40 -49.13
CA ASN A 739 18.87 8.60 -50.55
C ASN A 739 19.30 7.38 -51.40
N ARG A 740 19.58 6.25 -50.76
CA ARG A 740 19.98 5.01 -51.42
C ARG A 740 18.76 4.10 -51.51
N PRO A 741 18.41 3.55 -52.68
CA PRO A 741 17.25 2.66 -52.83
C PRO A 741 17.53 1.23 -52.34
N LEU A 742 18.79 0.88 -52.08
CA LEU A 742 19.26 -0.46 -51.71
C LEU A 742 20.23 -0.33 -50.54
N ALA A 743 19.96 -1.02 -49.43
CA ALA A 743 20.87 -1.09 -48.28
C ALA A 743 20.44 -2.17 -47.27
N VAL A 744 21.39 -2.83 -46.60
CA VAL A 744 21.09 -3.57 -45.36
C VAL A 744 20.90 -2.59 -44.19
N LEU A 745 19.79 -2.69 -43.47
CA LEU A 745 19.52 -1.83 -42.31
C LEU A 745 19.93 -2.55 -41.01
N MET A 746 19.51 -3.81 -40.86
CA MET A 746 19.98 -4.68 -39.78
C MET A 746 19.92 -6.16 -40.15
N LYS A 747 20.74 -6.97 -39.51
CA LYS A 747 20.64 -8.45 -39.51
C LYS A 747 21.02 -9.04 -38.16
N THR A 748 20.34 -10.08 -37.72
CA THR A 748 20.83 -10.93 -36.63
C THR A 748 21.88 -11.92 -37.15
N PHE A 749 22.73 -12.41 -36.26
CA PHE A 749 23.69 -13.46 -36.56
C PHE A 749 23.89 -14.39 -35.35
N ASP A 750 24.19 -15.65 -35.65
CA ASP A 750 24.63 -16.70 -34.73
C ASP A 750 25.35 -17.79 -35.55
N SER A 751 25.87 -18.79 -34.86
CA SER A 751 26.29 -20.09 -35.40
C SER A 751 25.16 -20.94 -36.01
N SER A 752 23.89 -20.56 -35.83
CA SER A 752 22.75 -21.22 -36.48
C SER A 752 22.45 -20.60 -37.85
N TRP A 753 21.64 -21.28 -38.67
CA TRP A 753 21.17 -20.76 -39.98
C TRP A 753 19.98 -19.79 -39.86
N ASP A 754 19.53 -19.51 -38.63
CA ASP A 754 18.42 -18.63 -38.31
C ASP A 754 18.85 -17.16 -38.50
N ARG A 755 17.99 -16.35 -39.11
CA ARG A 755 18.30 -14.95 -39.42
C ARG A 755 17.05 -14.10 -39.49
N LEU A 756 17.05 -12.98 -38.78
CA LEU A 756 16.14 -11.86 -38.99
C LEU A 756 16.91 -10.74 -39.69
N GLU A 757 16.48 -10.35 -40.88
CA GLU A 757 17.11 -9.31 -41.70
C GLU A 757 16.06 -8.26 -42.10
N ILE A 758 16.41 -6.98 -41.94
CA ILE A 758 15.66 -5.87 -42.51
C ILE A 758 16.57 -5.08 -43.44
N ALA A 759 16.13 -4.92 -44.67
CA ALA A 759 16.83 -4.20 -45.71
C ALA A 759 15.89 -3.25 -46.45
N LEU A 760 16.49 -2.27 -47.13
CA LEU A 760 15.81 -1.45 -48.11
C LEU A 760 16.07 -2.05 -49.50
N ILE A 761 15.00 -2.33 -50.26
CA ILE A 761 15.07 -2.83 -51.63
C ILE A 761 14.14 -2.03 -52.54
N VAL A 762 14.74 -1.32 -53.49
CA VAL A 762 14.03 -0.45 -54.46
C VAL A 762 13.09 0.51 -53.73
N GLY A 763 13.61 1.17 -52.69
CA GLY A 763 12.85 2.15 -51.91
C GLY A 763 11.72 1.56 -51.05
N LYS A 764 11.68 0.24 -50.81
CA LYS A 764 10.73 -0.45 -49.92
C LYS A 764 11.47 -1.17 -48.79
N ILE A 765 10.87 -1.28 -47.61
CA ILE A 765 11.39 -2.17 -46.57
C ILE A 765 11.12 -3.61 -46.99
N ARG A 766 12.17 -4.44 -46.96
CA ARG A 766 12.12 -5.89 -47.00
C ARG A 766 12.53 -6.44 -45.64
N LEU A 767 11.59 -7.13 -45.00
CA LEU A 767 11.83 -8.01 -43.87
C LEU A 767 12.01 -9.44 -44.40
N ALA A 768 13.08 -10.12 -43.98
CA ALA A 768 13.30 -11.53 -44.23
C ALA A 768 13.58 -12.24 -42.90
N LEU A 769 12.68 -13.15 -42.50
CA LEU A 769 12.82 -14.00 -41.33
C LEU A 769 13.10 -15.43 -41.82
N LYS A 770 14.23 -16.00 -41.40
CA LYS A 770 14.61 -17.38 -41.68
C LYS A 770 14.73 -18.14 -40.37
N ILE A 771 14.01 -19.25 -40.26
CA ILE A 771 14.06 -20.18 -39.12
C ILE A 771 14.26 -21.59 -39.67
N GLY A 772 15.42 -22.18 -39.42
CA GLY A 772 15.86 -23.42 -40.04
C GLY A 772 15.96 -23.32 -41.56
N ASP A 773 15.17 -24.14 -42.24
CA ASP A 773 15.07 -24.26 -43.70
C ASP A 773 13.95 -23.40 -44.31
N LYS A 774 13.13 -22.74 -43.49
CA LYS A 774 12.00 -21.92 -43.93
C LYS A 774 12.37 -20.44 -43.91
N GLU A 775 11.92 -19.68 -44.90
CA GLU A 775 12.11 -18.23 -45.00
C GLU A 775 10.77 -17.55 -45.31
N LYS A 776 10.42 -16.51 -44.54
CA LYS A 776 9.29 -15.62 -44.79
C LYS A 776 9.80 -14.24 -45.12
N VAL A 777 9.23 -13.67 -46.18
CA VAL A 777 9.53 -12.33 -46.67
C VAL A 777 8.29 -11.46 -46.57
N VAL A 778 8.46 -10.24 -46.06
CA VAL A 778 7.42 -9.21 -46.05
C VAL A 778 7.98 -7.93 -46.65
N LEU A 779 7.25 -7.32 -47.59
CA LEU A 779 7.57 -6.02 -48.17
C LEU A 779 6.59 -4.97 -47.65
N CYS A 780 7.08 -3.78 -47.27
CA CYS A 780 6.23 -2.70 -46.77
C CYS A 780 6.79 -1.32 -47.17
N GLY A 781 5.88 -0.36 -47.40
CA GLY A 781 6.22 1.01 -47.81
C GLY A 781 6.64 1.16 -49.28
N SER A 782 6.98 2.39 -49.65
CA SER A 782 7.43 2.80 -50.99
C SER A 782 8.12 4.15 -50.94
N HIS A 783 9.10 4.38 -51.83
CA HIS A 783 9.84 5.65 -51.96
C HIS A 783 10.52 6.11 -50.66
N LEU A 784 11.05 5.15 -49.89
CA LEU A 784 11.69 5.42 -48.59
C LEU A 784 13.15 5.89 -48.73
N ASP A 785 13.60 6.11 -49.97
CA ASP A 785 14.89 6.65 -50.37
C ASP A 785 14.81 8.13 -50.78
N ASP A 786 13.82 8.85 -50.27
CA ASP A 786 13.53 10.26 -50.55
C ASP A 786 14.36 11.25 -49.69
N ASN A 787 15.27 10.72 -48.86
CA ASN A 787 16.07 11.47 -47.89
C ASN A 787 15.23 12.19 -46.80
N ASN A 788 14.03 11.70 -46.49
CA ASN A 788 13.26 12.06 -45.31
C ASN A 788 13.40 10.99 -44.21
N TRP A 789 12.86 11.28 -43.02
CA TRP A 789 12.84 10.32 -41.92
C TRP A 789 11.67 9.37 -42.06
N HIS A 790 11.96 8.07 -42.05
CA HIS A 790 10.98 7.00 -41.99
C HIS A 790 11.10 6.21 -40.70
N SER A 791 9.98 5.71 -40.20
CA SER A 791 9.88 4.93 -38.97
C SER A 791 9.49 3.50 -39.29
N VAL A 792 10.24 2.52 -38.76
CA VAL A 792 9.99 1.09 -38.95
C VAL A 792 9.66 0.47 -37.59
N HIS A 793 8.51 -0.20 -37.49
CA HIS A 793 8.09 -0.95 -36.32
C HIS A 793 7.74 -2.39 -36.73
N TYR A 794 8.51 -3.34 -36.21
CA TYR A 794 8.35 -4.77 -36.43
C TYR A 794 7.94 -5.45 -35.12
N ILE A 795 6.81 -6.13 -35.13
CA ILE A 795 6.32 -6.95 -34.03
C ILE A 795 6.16 -8.37 -34.54
N ARG A 796 6.74 -9.34 -33.82
CA ARG A 796 6.45 -10.77 -34.02
C ARG A 796 5.84 -11.38 -32.77
N ARG A 797 4.79 -12.16 -32.97
CA ARG A 797 4.14 -13.01 -31.95
C ARG A 797 3.98 -14.42 -32.52
N ALA A 798 4.97 -15.28 -32.27
CA ALA A 798 5.09 -16.60 -32.90
C ALA A 798 4.97 -16.53 -34.44
N HIS A 799 3.82 -16.91 -34.99
CA HIS A 799 3.55 -16.87 -36.43
C HIS A 799 3.17 -15.49 -36.95
N GLU A 800 2.54 -14.67 -36.12
CA GLU A 800 2.04 -13.36 -36.52
C GLU A 800 3.20 -12.38 -36.69
N ILE A 801 3.32 -11.81 -37.89
CA ILE A 801 4.26 -10.73 -38.20
C ILE A 801 3.46 -9.46 -38.52
N ARG A 802 3.73 -8.39 -37.78
CA ARG A 802 3.23 -7.04 -38.06
C ARG A 802 4.41 -6.15 -38.39
N LEU A 803 4.40 -5.58 -39.60
CA LEU A 803 5.41 -4.63 -40.05
C LEU A 803 4.73 -3.31 -40.42
N LYS A 804 5.00 -2.26 -39.64
CA LYS A 804 4.54 -0.90 -39.89
C LYS A 804 5.71 -0.04 -40.35
N VAL A 805 5.53 0.62 -41.49
CA VAL A 805 6.47 1.61 -42.03
C VAL A 805 5.71 2.91 -42.19
N ASP A 806 6.09 3.93 -41.43
CA ASP A 806 5.34 5.17 -41.25
C ASP A 806 3.87 4.89 -40.91
N ASN A 807 2.94 5.21 -41.82
CA ASN A 807 1.51 4.98 -41.64
C ASN A 807 0.99 3.71 -42.34
N VAL A 808 1.85 2.97 -43.04
CA VAL A 808 1.49 1.74 -43.76
C VAL A 808 1.75 0.54 -42.87
N THR A 809 0.74 -0.30 -42.66
CA THR A 809 0.87 -1.53 -41.85
C THR A 809 0.56 -2.75 -42.71
N VAL A 810 1.44 -3.75 -42.64
CA VAL A 810 1.26 -5.08 -43.24
C VAL A 810 1.20 -6.10 -42.10
N LYS A 811 0.15 -6.91 -42.09
CA LYS A 811 0.00 -8.05 -41.16
C LYS A 811 -0.01 -9.33 -41.98
N ASN A 812 0.92 -10.23 -41.68
CA ASN A 812 1.05 -11.52 -42.34
C ASN A 812 1.25 -12.60 -41.28
N ASP A 813 0.60 -13.75 -41.46
CA ASP A 813 1.04 -14.98 -40.79
C ASP A 813 2.25 -15.56 -41.53
N SER A 814 3.23 -15.99 -40.75
CA SER A 814 4.38 -16.71 -41.26
C SER A 814 3.98 -18.18 -41.41
N ASP A 815 4.04 -18.69 -42.65
CA ASP A 815 3.77 -20.09 -43.01
C ASP A 815 4.93 -21.00 -42.55
N MET A 816 5.38 -20.84 -41.29
CA MET A 816 6.55 -21.49 -40.71
C MET A 816 6.23 -22.80 -39.98
N GLU A 817 5.04 -23.38 -40.19
CA GLU A 817 4.59 -24.64 -39.59
C GLU A 817 4.77 -24.64 -38.06
N ASP A 818 5.52 -25.57 -37.46
CA ASP A 818 5.78 -25.59 -36.00
C ASP A 818 7.07 -24.82 -35.61
N LYS A 819 7.82 -24.28 -36.57
CA LYS A 819 9.14 -23.65 -36.34
C LYS A 819 9.02 -22.16 -36.04
N ILE A 820 8.75 -21.82 -34.78
CA ILE A 820 8.58 -20.43 -34.31
C ILE A 820 9.76 -19.83 -33.54
N THR A 821 10.74 -20.63 -33.15
CA THR A 821 11.82 -20.18 -32.27
C THR A 821 13.01 -19.67 -33.08
N LEU A 822 13.29 -18.37 -33.00
CA LEU A 822 14.45 -17.72 -33.59
C LEU A 822 15.65 -17.82 -32.64
N LYS A 823 16.79 -18.31 -33.16
CA LYS A 823 18.07 -18.34 -32.44
C LYS A 823 19.00 -17.24 -32.94
N TRP A 824 19.59 -16.46 -32.03
CA TRP A 824 20.55 -15.42 -32.39
C TRP A 824 21.52 -15.10 -31.24
N GLN A 825 22.75 -14.68 -31.54
CA GLN A 825 23.77 -14.28 -30.54
C GLN A 825 24.09 -12.80 -30.65
N GLY A 826 23.95 -12.21 -31.84
CA GLY A 826 24.23 -10.81 -32.05
C GLY A 826 23.43 -10.21 -33.17
N LEU A 827 23.60 -8.90 -33.32
CA LEU A 827 22.97 -8.09 -34.35
C LEU A 827 23.99 -7.13 -34.97
N LEU A 828 23.81 -6.88 -36.25
CA LEU A 828 24.55 -5.93 -37.06
C LEU A 828 23.59 -4.87 -37.58
N VAL A 829 23.93 -3.59 -37.44
CA VAL A 829 23.13 -2.45 -37.90
C VAL A 829 23.97 -1.58 -38.82
N GLY A 830 23.38 -1.19 -39.95
CA GLY A 830 23.96 -0.31 -40.96
C GLY A 830 25.02 -0.95 -41.87
N GLY A 831 25.67 -2.03 -41.46
CA GLY A 831 26.66 -2.71 -42.30
C GLY A 831 27.26 -3.93 -41.61
N THR A 832 28.23 -4.56 -42.28
CA THR A 832 28.93 -5.75 -41.79
C THR A 832 30.42 -5.46 -41.55
N PRO A 833 31.06 -6.13 -40.57
CA PRO A 833 32.51 -6.08 -40.41
C PRO A 833 33.23 -6.62 -41.66
N PRO A 834 34.43 -6.11 -42.01
CA PRO A 834 35.17 -6.51 -43.23
C PRO A 834 35.59 -7.99 -43.33
N LYS A 835 35.46 -8.78 -42.25
CA LYS A 835 35.92 -10.18 -42.16
C LYS A 835 34.77 -11.18 -41.94
N ASP A 836 33.53 -10.80 -42.19
CA ASP A 836 32.36 -11.68 -42.05
C ASP A 836 32.33 -12.71 -43.20
N PRO A 837 32.52 -14.02 -42.96
CA PRO A 837 32.50 -15.05 -44.01
C PRO A 837 31.13 -15.22 -44.67
N ASP A 838 30.05 -14.76 -44.02
CA ASP A 838 28.68 -14.71 -44.55
C ASP A 838 28.37 -13.37 -45.25
N ALA A 839 29.39 -12.59 -45.62
CA ALA A 839 29.24 -11.37 -46.42
C ALA A 839 28.66 -11.62 -47.84
N LEU A 840 28.34 -12.86 -48.20
CA LEU A 840 27.62 -13.19 -49.42
C LEU A 840 26.09 -13.09 -49.24
N ALA A 841 25.56 -11.89 -49.51
CA ALA A 841 24.27 -11.69 -50.18
C ALA A 841 24.07 -10.21 -50.58
N ASN A 842 24.62 -9.79 -51.74
CA ASN A 842 24.17 -8.76 -52.70
C ASN A 842 23.66 -7.35 -52.25
N LEU A 843 23.56 -7.01 -50.97
CA LEU A 843 23.06 -5.70 -50.51
C LEU A 843 24.20 -4.83 -49.96
N PRO A 844 24.31 -3.56 -50.40
CA PRO A 844 25.35 -2.67 -49.90
C PRO A 844 25.06 -2.26 -48.44
N SER A 845 26.10 -1.87 -47.72
CA SER A 845 25.96 -1.22 -46.42
C SER A 845 25.16 0.08 -46.53
N PHE A 846 24.48 0.44 -45.45
CA PHE A 846 23.68 1.64 -45.33
C PHE A 846 24.52 2.92 -45.42
N ILE A 847 24.00 3.88 -46.18
CA ILE A 847 24.49 5.27 -46.23
C ILE A 847 23.33 6.16 -45.86
N GLY A 848 23.47 6.94 -44.80
CA GLY A 848 22.40 7.78 -44.28
C GLY A 848 22.49 7.96 -42.78
N SER A 849 21.34 8.18 -42.15
CA SER A 849 21.23 8.37 -40.71
C SER A 849 20.23 7.41 -40.09
N MET A 850 20.50 6.95 -38.86
CA MET A 850 19.55 6.18 -38.07
C MET A 850 19.39 6.75 -36.66
N GLN A 851 18.21 6.55 -36.07
CA GLN A 851 17.86 6.93 -34.70
C GLN A 851 17.04 5.82 -34.02
N GLN A 852 17.07 5.81 -32.68
CA GLN A 852 16.17 5.02 -31.82
C GLN A 852 16.15 3.50 -32.13
N PHE A 853 17.30 2.87 -32.42
CA PHE A 853 17.32 1.42 -32.64
C PHE A 853 17.05 0.65 -31.34
N ILE A 854 15.80 0.22 -31.18
CA ILE A 854 15.27 -0.48 -30.00
C ILE A 854 14.84 -1.88 -30.43
N LEU A 855 15.31 -2.91 -29.73
CA LEU A 855 14.84 -4.30 -29.87
C LEU A 855 14.59 -4.87 -28.48
N ASN A 856 13.38 -5.39 -28.24
CA ASN A 856 12.91 -5.92 -26.97
C ASN A 856 13.22 -4.97 -25.79
N LYS A 857 12.81 -3.70 -25.93
CA LYS A 857 13.01 -2.59 -24.98
C LYS A 857 14.47 -2.14 -24.77
N ILE A 858 15.46 -2.76 -25.42
CA ILE A 858 16.87 -2.35 -25.34
C ILE A 858 17.19 -1.36 -26.46
N ASN A 859 17.56 -0.12 -26.11
CA ASN A 859 18.06 0.88 -27.06
C ASN A 859 19.58 0.68 -27.27
N TYR A 860 19.95 0.08 -28.40
CA TYR A 860 21.35 -0.26 -28.69
C TYR A 860 22.21 0.96 -29.04
N PHE A 861 21.61 2.05 -29.52
CA PHE A 861 22.31 3.30 -29.79
C PHE A 861 22.68 4.03 -28.50
N ASP A 862 21.77 4.06 -27.52
CA ASP A 862 22.08 4.59 -26.19
C ASP A 862 23.11 3.70 -25.47
N LEU A 863 23.01 2.38 -25.61
CA LEU A 863 23.99 1.44 -25.05
C LEU A 863 25.38 1.60 -25.68
N ALA A 864 25.46 1.86 -26.99
CA ALA A 864 26.72 2.08 -27.70
C ALA A 864 27.52 3.28 -27.16
N LYS A 865 26.85 4.35 -26.70
CA LYS A 865 27.50 5.50 -26.05
C LYS A 865 28.28 5.09 -24.81
N ILE A 866 27.73 4.14 -24.06
CA ILE A 866 28.24 3.69 -22.77
C ILE A 866 29.26 2.56 -22.98
N SER A 867 29.09 1.74 -24.02
CA SER A 867 29.85 0.51 -24.37
C SER A 867 31.38 0.61 -24.35
N THR A 868 31.92 1.82 -24.49
CA THR A 868 33.34 2.07 -24.76
C THR A 868 34.29 1.94 -23.56
N ARG A 869 33.80 1.67 -22.32
CA ARG A 869 34.61 1.78 -21.08
C ARG A 869 34.61 0.57 -20.11
N GLY A 870 34.32 -0.64 -20.58
CA GLY A 870 34.38 -1.88 -19.77
C GLY A 870 33.04 -2.23 -19.11
N PHE A 871 32.55 -3.44 -19.35
CA PHE A 871 31.14 -3.83 -19.17
C PHE A 871 30.95 -4.98 -18.16
N PRO A 872 29.81 -5.02 -17.44
CA PRO A 872 29.32 -6.21 -16.75
C PRO A 872 29.05 -7.35 -17.76
N GLU A 873 29.14 -8.60 -17.31
CA GLU A 873 28.89 -9.76 -18.16
C GLU A 873 27.43 -9.89 -18.63
N ASP A 874 26.47 -9.26 -17.94
CA ASP A 874 25.02 -9.45 -18.18
C ASP A 874 24.42 -8.57 -19.29
N LEU A 875 25.21 -7.68 -19.92
CA LEU A 875 24.72 -6.74 -20.94
C LEU A 875 25.32 -7.03 -22.32
N PRO A 876 24.62 -6.66 -23.42
CA PRO A 876 25.18 -6.78 -24.75
C PRO A 876 26.44 -5.93 -24.91
N LYS A 877 27.50 -6.51 -25.46
CA LYS A 877 28.72 -5.80 -25.83
C LYS A 877 28.50 -5.12 -27.18
N VAL A 878 28.52 -3.78 -27.21
CA VAL A 878 28.22 -3.01 -28.43
C VAL A 878 29.49 -2.37 -28.99
N HIS A 879 29.94 -2.82 -30.15
CA HIS A 879 30.98 -2.15 -30.92
C HIS A 879 30.34 -1.25 -31.98
N MET A 880 30.82 -0.01 -32.09
CA MET A 880 30.27 0.97 -33.03
C MET A 880 31.39 1.75 -33.70
N THR A 881 31.33 1.83 -35.03
CA THR A 881 32.28 2.59 -35.86
C THR A 881 31.67 3.87 -36.45
N SER A 882 30.34 4.04 -36.33
CA SER A 882 29.62 5.25 -36.75
C SER A 882 29.90 6.44 -35.82
N LYS A 883 29.84 7.65 -36.39
CA LYS A 883 30.01 8.89 -35.61
C LYS A 883 28.66 9.36 -35.07
N TYR A 884 28.65 9.74 -33.79
CA TYR A 884 27.52 10.43 -33.17
C TYR A 884 27.28 11.77 -33.88
N GLN A 885 26.04 12.05 -34.25
CA GLN A 885 25.63 13.31 -34.85
C GLN A 885 24.74 14.05 -33.84
N LYS A 886 25.20 15.20 -33.36
CA LYS A 886 24.39 16.06 -32.49
C LYS A 886 23.29 16.72 -33.33
N GLN A 887 22.09 16.84 -32.76
CA GLN A 887 20.98 17.52 -33.43
C GLN A 887 21.32 19.02 -33.58
N GLU A 888 21.04 19.60 -34.74
CA GLU A 888 21.29 21.04 -35.01
C GLU A 888 20.22 21.95 -34.39
N LYS A 889 19.09 21.38 -33.98
CA LYS A 889 17.99 22.12 -33.33
C LYS A 889 18.37 22.52 -31.90
N PRO A 890 17.88 23.67 -31.40
CA PRO A 890 18.04 24.00 -29.99
C PRO A 890 17.37 22.94 -29.10
N PRO A 891 17.87 22.74 -27.86
CA PRO A 891 17.33 21.71 -26.99
C PRO A 891 15.85 21.98 -26.69
N SER A 892 15.04 20.93 -26.69
CA SER A 892 13.63 21.04 -26.30
C SER A 892 13.54 21.34 -24.80
N LEU A 893 13.02 22.52 -24.46
CA LEU A 893 12.85 23.00 -23.09
C LEU A 893 11.39 22.86 -22.69
N VAL A 894 11.12 21.90 -21.81
CA VAL A 894 9.78 21.52 -21.36
C VAL A 894 9.68 21.69 -19.84
N ASN A 895 8.51 22.11 -19.34
CA ASN A 895 8.24 22.39 -17.92
C ASN A 895 9.38 23.17 -17.25
N THR A 896 9.87 24.20 -17.96
CA THR A 896 11.01 24.98 -17.50
C THR A 896 10.61 25.85 -16.31
N VAL A 897 11.44 25.84 -15.27
CA VAL A 897 11.26 26.68 -14.08
C VAL A 897 12.56 27.37 -13.68
N THR A 898 12.44 28.49 -12.99
CA THR A 898 13.56 29.24 -12.42
C THR A 898 13.49 29.20 -10.89
N PHE A 899 14.57 28.74 -10.25
CA PHE A 899 14.80 28.85 -8.81
C PHE A 899 15.45 30.21 -8.52
N LEU A 900 14.68 31.14 -7.94
CA LEU A 900 15.09 32.54 -7.77
C LEU A 900 16.07 32.79 -6.61
N SER A 901 16.26 31.80 -5.74
CA SER A 901 17.09 31.95 -4.53
C SER A 901 17.67 30.62 -4.10
N LYS A 902 18.91 30.63 -3.60
CA LYS A 902 19.63 29.49 -3.01
C LYS A 902 18.93 28.79 -1.83
N ASN A 903 17.89 29.39 -1.26
CA ASN A 903 17.11 28.78 -0.17
C ASN A 903 15.78 28.18 -0.65
N THR A 904 15.54 28.21 -1.95
CA THR A 904 14.30 27.72 -2.58
C THR A 904 14.38 26.23 -2.81
N PHE A 905 13.30 25.52 -2.52
CA PHE A 905 13.15 24.11 -2.86
C PHE A 905 11.66 23.80 -3.04
N ILE A 906 11.39 22.70 -3.73
CA ILE A 906 10.08 22.04 -3.77
C ILE A 906 10.22 20.63 -3.23
N GLY A 907 9.10 20.08 -2.77
CA GLY A 907 8.97 18.67 -2.42
C GLY A 907 7.99 18.00 -3.37
N LEU A 908 8.46 16.99 -4.08
CA LEU A 908 7.68 16.10 -4.95
C LEU A 908 7.44 14.76 -4.24
N PRO A 909 6.47 13.95 -4.70
CA PRO A 909 6.32 12.56 -4.26
C PRO A 909 7.65 11.78 -4.32
N PRO A 910 7.83 10.75 -3.47
CA PRO A 910 9.07 9.98 -3.42
C PRO A 910 9.48 9.43 -4.79
N LEU A 911 10.77 9.50 -5.09
CA LEU A 911 11.33 8.96 -6.31
C LEU A 911 11.21 7.43 -6.31
N LYS A 912 10.42 6.89 -7.24
CA LYS A 912 10.09 5.45 -7.37
C LYS A 912 11.25 4.58 -7.91
N ALA A 913 12.45 4.66 -7.33
CA ALA A 913 13.65 3.93 -7.79
C ALA A 913 13.72 2.49 -7.27
N TYR A 914 12.64 1.73 -7.44
CA TYR A 914 12.48 0.42 -6.78
C TYR A 914 13.31 -0.71 -7.40
N SER A 915 13.56 -0.65 -8.71
CA SER A 915 14.27 -1.69 -9.48
C SER A 915 15.28 -1.14 -10.48
N ARG A 916 15.15 0.14 -10.84
CA ARG A 916 16.08 0.91 -11.65
C ARG A 916 16.00 2.36 -11.24
N MET A 917 17.13 3.03 -11.11
CA MET A 917 17.22 4.46 -10.92
C MET A 917 17.59 5.17 -12.23
N GLU A 918 16.69 5.99 -12.73
CA GLU A 918 16.89 6.86 -13.87
C GLU A 918 16.40 8.26 -13.52
N VAL A 919 17.27 9.27 -13.67
CA VAL A 919 16.94 10.68 -13.44
C VAL A 919 17.54 11.52 -14.54
N TYR A 920 16.71 12.28 -15.24
CA TYR A 920 17.08 13.18 -16.32
C TYR A 920 16.59 14.58 -16.01
N TYR A 921 17.44 15.59 -16.22
CA TYR A 921 17.04 16.99 -16.19
C TYR A 921 18.04 17.85 -16.96
N ARG A 922 17.58 19.02 -17.43
CA ARG A 922 18.44 20.08 -17.95
C ARG A 922 18.55 21.21 -16.93
N PHE A 923 19.71 21.84 -16.83
CA PHE A 923 19.91 23.01 -15.97
C PHE A 923 20.73 24.09 -16.66
N LYS A 924 20.59 25.32 -16.16
CA LYS A 924 21.36 26.50 -16.57
C LYS A 924 21.62 27.38 -15.35
N THR A 925 22.88 27.69 -15.06
CA THR A 925 23.25 28.55 -13.91
C THR A 925 24.58 29.27 -14.11
N LYS A 926 24.77 30.38 -13.39
CA LYS A 926 26.06 31.07 -13.19
C LYS A 926 26.71 30.73 -11.85
N HIS A 927 25.99 30.06 -10.95
CA HIS A 927 26.50 29.73 -9.63
C HIS A 927 27.33 28.46 -9.70
N THR A 928 28.49 28.47 -9.05
CA THR A 928 29.44 27.36 -9.08
C THR A 928 29.06 26.20 -8.14
N SER A 929 28.14 26.40 -7.20
CA SER A 929 27.68 25.34 -6.31
C SER A 929 26.19 25.43 -6.00
N GLY A 930 25.56 24.29 -5.70
CA GLY A 930 24.15 24.22 -5.31
C GLY A 930 23.59 22.80 -5.36
N LEU A 931 22.70 22.46 -4.42
CA LEU A 931 22.01 21.17 -4.40
C LEU A 931 20.89 21.11 -5.45
N PHE A 932 20.97 20.18 -6.41
CA PHE A 932 19.94 19.96 -7.42
C PHE A 932 18.77 19.17 -6.84
N PHE A 933 19.03 18.01 -6.23
CA PHE A 933 17.98 17.23 -5.58
C PHE A 933 18.50 16.41 -4.40
N TYR A 934 17.58 16.00 -3.53
CA TYR A 934 17.80 15.03 -2.46
C TYR A 934 16.54 14.18 -2.23
N ASN A 935 16.69 12.86 -2.21
CA ASN A 935 15.66 11.93 -1.74
C ASN A 935 16.22 11.09 -0.59
N GLY A 936 15.54 11.09 0.56
CA GLY A 936 15.87 10.18 1.68
C GLY A 936 15.10 8.86 1.61
N GLY A 937 15.61 7.83 2.27
CA GLY A 937 15.05 6.48 2.29
C GLY A 937 15.12 5.79 3.65
N LYS A 938 14.68 4.52 3.70
CA LYS A 938 14.85 3.65 4.87
C LYS A 938 16.32 3.29 5.06
N HIS A 939 16.71 2.82 6.25
CA HIS A 939 18.08 2.37 6.56
C HIS A 939 19.20 3.37 6.23
N ASN A 940 18.89 4.68 6.22
CA ASN A 940 19.77 5.77 5.79
C ASN A 940 20.12 5.78 4.30
N ASP A 941 19.33 5.10 3.46
CA ASP A 941 19.41 5.22 2.01
C ASP A 941 19.13 6.66 1.58
N PHE A 942 19.85 7.12 0.56
CA PHE A 942 19.55 8.41 -0.06
C PHE A 942 20.11 8.49 -1.46
N ALA A 943 19.54 9.37 -2.28
CA ALA A 943 20.13 9.81 -3.53
C ALA A 943 20.18 11.34 -3.56
N LEU A 944 21.32 11.92 -3.93
CA LEU A 944 21.45 13.36 -4.07
C LEU A 944 22.35 13.72 -5.25
N ALA A 945 22.03 14.85 -5.89
CA ALA A 945 22.84 15.44 -6.94
C ALA A 945 23.13 16.90 -6.62
N GLU A 946 24.37 17.34 -6.81
CA GLU A 946 24.81 18.69 -6.52
C GLU A 946 25.86 19.20 -7.49
N LEU A 947 25.89 20.51 -7.69
CA LEU A 947 26.96 21.22 -8.36
C LEU A 947 27.99 21.66 -7.31
N ILE A 948 29.28 21.42 -7.54
CA ILE A 948 30.38 21.79 -6.67
C ILE A 948 31.51 22.36 -7.51
N ASN A 949 31.83 23.64 -7.30
CA ASN A 949 32.87 24.36 -8.05
C ASN A 949 32.73 24.22 -9.58
N GLY A 950 31.50 24.18 -10.09
CA GLY A 950 31.21 24.04 -11.51
C GLY A 950 31.09 22.60 -12.02
N HIS A 951 31.28 21.60 -11.15
CA HIS A 951 31.28 20.17 -11.50
C HIS A 951 30.12 19.44 -10.84
N ILE A 952 29.56 18.45 -11.53
CA ILE A 952 28.40 17.69 -11.08
C ILE A 952 28.88 16.50 -10.26
N LEU A 953 28.28 16.33 -9.07
CA LEU A 953 28.49 15.22 -8.17
C LEU A 953 27.15 14.57 -7.83
N ILE A 954 27.06 13.26 -7.98
CA ILE A 954 25.92 12.45 -7.54
C ILE A 954 26.42 11.46 -6.50
N ASN A 955 25.77 11.45 -5.33
CA ASN A 955 26.00 10.46 -4.28
C ASN A 955 24.72 9.66 -4.06
N ILE A 956 24.84 8.33 -4.11
CA ILE A 956 23.75 7.39 -3.86
C ILE A 956 24.21 6.45 -2.74
N ARG A 957 23.41 6.32 -1.69
CA ARG A 957 23.64 5.38 -0.61
C ARG A 957 22.54 4.32 -0.61
N SER A 958 22.96 3.06 -0.65
CA SER A 958 22.09 1.88 -0.52
C SER A 958 22.67 0.95 0.55
N GLY A 959 22.03 0.92 1.71
CA GLY A 959 22.50 0.30 2.94
C GLY A 959 23.86 0.82 3.38
N THR A 960 24.86 -0.05 3.33
CA THR A 960 26.26 0.24 3.67
C THR A 960 27.08 0.75 2.48
N HIS A 961 26.56 0.63 1.26
CA HIS A 961 27.28 1.00 0.04
C HIS A 961 27.02 2.46 -0.33
N VAL A 962 28.09 3.17 -0.72
CA VAL A 962 28.01 4.54 -1.22
C VAL A 962 28.60 4.59 -2.62
N ILE A 963 27.76 4.99 -3.56
CA ILE A 963 28.09 5.15 -4.98
C ILE A 963 28.31 6.65 -5.21
N ARG A 964 29.44 7.00 -5.80
CA ARG A 964 29.81 8.38 -6.10
C ARG A 964 30.15 8.51 -7.58
N LEU A 965 29.38 9.33 -8.28
CA LEU A 965 29.57 9.65 -9.69
C LEU A 965 29.93 11.13 -9.80
N ARG A 966 31.08 11.42 -10.39
CA ARG A 966 31.56 12.80 -10.58
C ARG A 966 32.13 12.93 -11.99
N ASP A 967 31.84 14.05 -12.64
CA ASP A 967 32.44 14.36 -13.92
C ASP A 967 33.95 14.63 -13.80
N SER A 968 34.67 14.41 -14.90
CA SER A 968 36.09 14.71 -15.03
C SER A 968 36.36 15.81 -16.06
N SER A 969 35.38 16.66 -16.36
CA SER A 969 35.54 17.75 -17.32
C SER A 969 36.55 18.77 -16.80
N LYS A 970 37.29 19.41 -17.70
CA LYS A 970 38.11 20.59 -17.36
C LYS A 970 37.28 21.87 -17.32
N ASN A 971 36.15 21.89 -18.04
CA ASN A 971 35.28 23.05 -18.14
C ASN A 971 34.22 23.00 -17.04
N SER A 972 33.88 24.17 -16.52
CA SER A 972 32.77 24.33 -15.57
C SER A 972 31.43 24.32 -16.32
N TYR A 973 30.44 23.65 -15.73
CA TYR A 973 29.04 23.67 -16.20
C TYR A 973 28.21 24.82 -15.59
N SER A 974 28.86 25.76 -14.90
CA SER A 974 28.24 27.00 -14.38
C SER A 974 28.43 28.18 -15.33
N ASP A 975 28.38 27.93 -16.64
CA ASP A 975 28.73 28.86 -17.71
C ASP A 975 27.51 29.63 -18.28
N ASN A 976 26.33 29.43 -17.69
CA ASN A 976 25.05 29.97 -18.12
C ASN A 976 24.54 29.44 -19.48
N TYR A 977 25.04 28.29 -19.94
CA TYR A 977 24.43 27.52 -21.01
C TYR A 977 23.56 26.39 -20.43
N TRP A 978 22.74 25.80 -21.30
CA TRP A 978 21.94 24.63 -20.92
C TRP A 978 22.79 23.38 -20.99
N HIS A 979 22.84 22.65 -19.88
CA HIS A 979 23.46 21.34 -19.80
C HIS A 979 22.43 20.29 -19.42
N SER A 980 22.55 19.09 -19.97
CA SER A 980 21.73 17.94 -19.61
C SER A 980 22.50 17.03 -18.63
N VAL A 981 21.78 16.48 -17.66
CA VAL A 981 22.29 15.51 -16.69
C VAL A 981 21.41 14.28 -16.76
N HIS A 982 22.00 13.12 -17.04
CA HIS A 982 21.30 11.85 -17.09
C HIS A 982 22.00 10.84 -16.20
N LEU A 983 21.38 10.51 -15.08
CA LEU A 983 21.76 9.41 -14.22
C LEU A 983 21.00 8.16 -14.66
N LEU A 984 21.73 7.08 -14.93
CA LEU A 984 21.20 5.81 -15.40
C LEU A 984 21.76 4.65 -14.58
N GLN A 985 20.90 3.85 -13.97
CA GLN A 985 21.24 2.50 -13.54
C GLN A 985 21.07 1.56 -14.75
N ILE A 986 22.19 1.08 -15.30
CA ILE A 986 22.23 0.31 -16.55
C ILE A 986 22.02 -1.18 -16.27
N SER A 987 22.57 -1.67 -15.16
CA SER A 987 22.34 -3.00 -14.62
C SER A 987 22.08 -2.90 -13.11
N ALA A 988 21.75 -4.00 -12.45
CA ALA A 988 21.55 -4.02 -11.01
C ALA A 988 22.81 -3.59 -10.21
N THR A 989 23.99 -3.59 -10.84
CA THR A 989 25.27 -3.23 -10.22
C THR A 989 25.96 -2.01 -10.82
N MET A 990 25.44 -1.42 -11.90
CA MET A 990 26.17 -0.40 -12.65
C MET A 990 25.36 0.88 -12.82
N PHE A 991 25.97 2.00 -12.47
CA PHE A 991 25.42 3.35 -12.67
C PHE A 991 26.31 4.15 -13.61
N CYS A 992 25.69 4.96 -14.46
CA CYS A 992 26.34 5.86 -15.40
C CYS A 992 25.77 7.26 -15.27
N LEU A 993 26.67 8.24 -15.27
CA LEU A 993 26.36 9.65 -15.36
C LEU A 993 26.72 10.14 -16.76
N LEU A 994 25.74 10.59 -17.51
CA LEU A 994 25.94 11.32 -18.76
C LEU A 994 25.70 12.81 -18.53
N ILE A 995 26.57 13.63 -19.12
CA ILE A 995 26.42 15.08 -19.18
C ILE A 995 26.54 15.49 -20.63
N ASP A 996 25.56 16.21 -21.15
CA ASP A 996 25.48 16.60 -22.57
C ASP A 996 25.65 15.42 -23.53
N ASP A 997 24.97 14.31 -23.20
CA ASP A 997 25.01 13.02 -23.90
C ASP A 997 26.37 12.34 -23.97
N GLN A 998 27.35 12.82 -23.20
CA GLN A 998 28.67 12.22 -23.07
C GLN A 998 28.80 11.51 -21.72
N VAL A 999 29.42 10.33 -21.73
CA VAL A 999 29.71 9.57 -20.51
C VAL A 999 30.72 10.33 -19.66
N ALA A 1000 30.24 10.88 -18.54
CA ALA A 1000 31.06 11.64 -17.61
C ALA A 1000 31.69 10.75 -16.53
N SER A 1001 30.93 9.78 -16.02
CA SER A 1001 31.38 8.88 -14.95
C SER A 1001 30.61 7.56 -14.97
N ILE A 1002 31.26 6.48 -14.53
CA ILE A 1002 30.65 5.15 -14.35
C ILE A 1002 31.06 4.64 -12.98
N ALA A 1003 30.12 4.02 -12.26
CA ALA A 1003 30.38 3.36 -10.99
C ALA A 1003 29.74 1.97 -10.99
N THR A 1004 30.49 0.98 -10.49
CA THR A 1004 30.04 -0.41 -10.36
C THR A 1004 30.09 -0.83 -8.90
N ILE A 1005 29.07 -1.53 -8.42
CA ILE A 1005 29.00 -2.11 -7.07
C ILE A 1005 29.13 -3.63 -7.12
N SER A 1006 29.66 -4.23 -6.05
CA SER A 1006 29.97 -5.65 -5.98
C SER A 1006 28.73 -6.55 -5.88
N ARG A 1007 27.61 -6.04 -5.37
CA ARG A 1007 26.34 -6.78 -5.26
C ARG A 1007 25.16 -5.88 -5.61
N PRO A 1008 24.14 -6.40 -6.29
CA PRO A 1008 22.93 -5.65 -6.55
C PRO A 1008 22.22 -5.34 -5.24
N HIS A 1009 21.92 -4.06 -5.01
CA HIS A 1009 21.12 -3.63 -3.88
C HIS A 1009 20.04 -2.67 -4.38
N ASN A 1010 18.80 -2.94 -3.97
CA ASN A 1010 17.67 -2.07 -4.26
C ASN A 1010 17.69 -0.91 -3.28
N ILE A 1011 17.78 0.31 -3.79
CA ILE A 1011 17.70 1.50 -2.96
C ILE A 1011 16.26 1.73 -2.50
N GLN A 1012 16.06 1.88 -1.19
CA GLN A 1012 14.73 2.02 -0.61
C GLN A 1012 14.42 3.49 -0.32
N LEU A 1013 14.12 4.26 -1.36
CA LEU A 1013 13.70 5.65 -1.25
C LEU A 1013 12.20 5.74 -0.91
N ASN A 1014 11.88 6.27 0.27
CA ASN A 1014 10.50 6.46 0.74
C ASN A 1014 10.23 7.87 1.28
N GLY A 1015 11.25 8.72 1.39
CA GLY A 1015 11.12 10.11 1.79
C GLY A 1015 10.72 11.00 0.62
N MET A 1016 10.37 12.25 0.93
CA MET A 1016 10.08 13.29 -0.06
C MET A 1016 11.24 13.51 -1.03
N PHE A 1017 10.92 13.69 -2.32
CA PHE A 1017 11.89 14.05 -3.35
C PHE A 1017 12.05 15.57 -3.40
N TYR A 1018 13.10 16.09 -2.80
CA TYR A 1018 13.36 17.53 -2.78
C TYR A 1018 14.15 17.95 -4.02
N VAL A 1019 13.70 19.02 -4.69
CA VAL A 1019 14.37 19.59 -5.87
C VAL A 1019 14.67 21.07 -5.62
N GLY A 1020 15.85 21.51 -6.05
CA GLY A 1020 16.39 22.85 -5.87
C GLY A 1020 17.04 23.14 -4.52
N GLY A 1021 16.84 22.30 -3.51
CA GLY A 1021 17.37 22.49 -2.17
C GLY A 1021 16.67 21.57 -1.17
N VAL A 1022 16.91 21.78 0.13
CA VAL A 1022 16.25 21.03 1.21
C VAL A 1022 15.91 21.96 2.38
N PRO A 1023 14.95 21.58 3.26
CA PRO A 1023 14.71 22.29 4.52
C PRO A 1023 15.99 22.43 5.36
N LYS A 1024 16.16 23.57 6.05
CA LYS A 1024 17.37 23.87 6.85
C LYS A 1024 17.73 22.78 7.86
N GLU A 1025 16.74 22.19 8.52
CA GLU A 1025 16.96 21.12 9.50
C GLU A 1025 17.45 19.83 8.83
N LEU A 1026 16.94 19.51 7.64
CA LEU A 1026 17.43 18.38 6.85
C LEU A 1026 18.86 18.63 6.37
N HIS A 1027 19.16 19.86 5.92
CA HIS A 1027 20.51 20.26 5.53
C HIS A 1027 21.52 20.09 6.68
N LYS A 1028 21.19 20.57 7.88
CA LYS A 1028 22.04 20.39 9.08
C LYS A 1028 22.28 18.91 9.39
N ARG A 1029 21.22 18.09 9.38
CA ARG A 1029 21.30 16.65 9.67
C ARG A 1029 22.14 15.89 8.64
N GLN A 1030 22.03 16.27 7.37
CA GLN A 1030 22.75 15.64 6.26
C GLN A 1030 24.03 16.38 5.85
N SER A 1031 24.53 17.29 6.68
CA SER A 1031 25.73 18.11 6.40
C SER A 1031 27.01 17.31 6.16
N LYS A 1032 27.05 16.04 6.59
CA LYS A 1032 28.16 15.10 6.28
C LYS A 1032 28.12 14.59 4.83
N HIS A 1033 26.95 14.57 4.20
CA HIS A 1033 26.73 14.00 2.87
C HIS A 1033 26.42 15.06 1.80
N ILE A 1034 25.80 16.18 2.18
CA ILE A 1034 25.53 17.32 1.30
C ILE A 1034 26.71 18.30 1.41
N HIS A 1035 27.50 18.44 0.34
CA HIS A 1035 28.66 19.34 0.35
C HIS A 1035 28.27 20.80 0.08
N SER A 1036 27.23 21.02 -0.72
CA SER A 1036 26.71 22.35 -1.05
C SER A 1036 26.10 23.01 0.19
N ARG A 1037 26.51 24.24 0.49
CA ARG A 1037 25.99 24.99 1.65
C ARG A 1037 24.56 25.50 1.48
N HIS A 1038 24.04 25.44 0.26
CA HIS A 1038 22.75 26.00 -0.12
C HIS A 1038 22.18 25.24 -1.34
N GLY A 1039 20.91 25.49 -1.64
CA GLY A 1039 20.21 24.98 -2.82
C GLY A 1039 20.68 25.59 -4.14
N PHE A 1040 20.17 25.04 -5.23
CA PHE A 1040 20.35 25.51 -6.60
C PHE A 1040 19.64 26.86 -6.83
N GLU A 1041 20.33 27.75 -7.54
CA GLU A 1041 19.78 29.01 -8.06
C GLU A 1041 20.10 29.05 -9.56
N GLY A 1042 19.08 29.14 -10.40
CA GLY A 1042 19.20 28.93 -11.84
C GLY A 1042 17.92 28.39 -12.46
N CYS A 1043 17.99 27.96 -13.70
CA CYS A 1043 16.86 27.33 -14.40
C CYS A 1043 17.01 25.82 -14.44
N MET A 1044 15.89 25.10 -14.35
CA MET A 1044 15.79 23.66 -14.53
C MET A 1044 14.65 23.35 -15.51
N SER A 1045 14.79 22.31 -16.33
CA SER A 1045 13.80 21.95 -17.34
C SER A 1045 13.80 20.44 -17.58
N GLY A 1046 12.63 19.88 -17.90
CA GLY A 1046 12.46 18.49 -18.33
C GLY A 1046 12.92 17.48 -17.29
N LEU A 1047 12.48 17.65 -16.03
CA LEU A 1047 12.73 16.69 -14.97
C LEU A 1047 11.94 15.40 -15.27
N GLU A 1048 12.64 14.31 -15.51
CA GLU A 1048 12.08 12.97 -15.71
C GLU A 1048 12.78 11.99 -14.76
N TYR A 1049 12.04 11.12 -14.11
CA TYR A 1049 12.60 10.04 -13.29
C TYR A 1049 11.76 8.77 -13.35
N ASN A 1050 12.41 7.62 -13.55
CA ASN A 1050 11.81 6.28 -13.54
C ASN A 1050 10.49 6.11 -14.30
N GLY A 1051 10.33 6.78 -15.44
CA GLY A 1051 9.09 6.70 -16.23
C GLY A 1051 8.08 7.82 -15.98
N GLU A 1052 8.36 8.74 -15.05
CA GLU A 1052 7.47 9.86 -14.69
C GLU A 1052 8.14 11.19 -15.02
N SER A 1053 7.35 12.20 -15.43
CA SER A 1053 7.82 13.58 -15.59
C SER A 1053 6.86 14.55 -14.91
N PRO A 1054 7.02 14.80 -13.60
CA PRO A 1054 6.14 15.72 -12.89
C PRO A 1054 6.39 17.16 -13.32
N ASP A 1055 5.32 17.95 -13.36
CA ASP A 1055 5.44 19.40 -13.37
C ASP A 1055 5.93 19.87 -11.99
N MET A 1056 7.09 20.55 -11.98
CA MET A 1056 7.77 21.00 -10.76
C MET A 1056 6.97 22.05 -9.97
N VAL A 1057 5.92 22.64 -10.55
CA VAL A 1057 5.03 23.62 -9.90
C VAL A 1057 3.70 22.97 -9.53
N GLU A 1058 3.02 22.31 -10.47
CA GLU A 1058 1.68 21.77 -10.25
C GLU A 1058 1.69 20.49 -9.39
N ASN A 1059 2.70 19.63 -9.53
CA ASN A 1059 2.78 18.37 -8.77
C ASN A 1059 3.55 18.50 -7.45
N ALA A 1060 3.99 19.71 -7.08
CA ALA A 1060 4.72 19.95 -5.84
C ALA A 1060 3.80 19.79 -4.60
N THR A 1061 4.02 18.72 -3.82
CA THR A 1061 3.42 18.55 -2.49
C THR A 1061 3.84 19.65 -1.54
N ILE A 1062 5.07 20.15 -1.68
CA ILE A 1062 5.56 21.35 -1.00
C ILE A 1062 5.87 22.39 -2.08
N PRO A 1063 4.93 23.31 -2.39
CA PRO A 1063 5.15 24.35 -3.39
C PRO A 1063 6.05 25.46 -2.86
N SER A 1064 6.60 26.27 -3.77
CA SER A 1064 7.40 27.44 -3.41
C SER A 1064 7.07 28.65 -4.28
N THR A 1065 6.80 29.79 -3.65
CA THR A 1065 6.54 31.07 -4.34
C THR A 1065 7.79 31.70 -4.95
N LEU A 1066 8.97 31.11 -4.70
CA LEU A 1066 10.26 31.56 -5.25
C LEU A 1066 10.67 30.75 -6.48
N ILE A 1067 9.74 29.98 -7.04
CA ILE A 1067 9.87 29.31 -8.33
C ILE A 1067 8.91 29.99 -9.32
N THR A 1068 9.41 30.29 -10.51
CA THR A 1068 8.62 30.87 -11.60
C THR A 1068 8.77 30.03 -12.85
N VAL A 1069 7.69 29.86 -13.61
CA VAL A 1069 7.71 29.19 -14.92
C VAL A 1069 8.55 30.00 -15.92
N GLY A 1070 9.30 29.31 -16.77
CA GLY A 1070 10.20 29.88 -17.77
C GLY A 1070 11.63 30.13 -17.28
N CYS A 1071 12.47 30.64 -18.18
CA CYS A 1071 13.89 30.96 -17.93
C CYS A 1071 14.31 32.25 -18.66
N ASP A 1072 13.62 33.37 -18.37
CA ASP A 1072 13.90 34.66 -19.01
C ASP A 1072 15.04 35.43 -18.31
N GLY A 1073 16.13 35.67 -19.04
CA GLY A 1073 17.34 36.35 -18.54
C GLY A 1073 17.12 37.77 -18.00
N LYS A 1074 16.03 38.45 -18.39
CA LYS A 1074 15.71 39.81 -17.92
C LYS A 1074 15.41 39.89 -16.42
N PHE A 1075 15.04 38.78 -15.77
CA PHE A 1075 14.78 38.74 -14.33
C PHE A 1075 16.05 38.52 -13.49
N MET A 1076 16.96 37.65 -13.97
CA MET A 1076 18.24 37.38 -13.31
C MET A 1076 19.16 38.62 -13.28
N ASP A 1077 19.16 39.43 -14.34
CA ASP A 1077 19.96 40.67 -14.38
C ASP A 1077 19.40 41.77 -13.46
N ARG A 1078 18.08 41.84 -13.25
CA ARG A 1078 17.45 42.79 -12.32
C ARG A 1078 17.73 42.45 -10.85
N LEU A 1079 17.81 41.17 -10.50
CA LEU A 1079 18.19 40.71 -9.15
C LEU A 1079 19.66 41.01 -8.83
N HIS A 1080 20.56 40.90 -9.82
CA HIS A 1080 21.95 41.33 -9.68
C HIS A 1080 22.08 42.86 -9.54
N GLN A 1081 21.27 43.64 -10.27
CA GLN A 1081 21.25 45.10 -10.13
C GLN A 1081 20.65 45.58 -8.79
N SER A 1082 19.65 44.90 -8.24
CA SER A 1082 19.06 45.27 -6.94
C SER A 1082 19.99 44.97 -5.77
N ARG A 1083 20.69 43.81 -5.79
CA ARG A 1083 21.70 43.45 -4.77
C ARG A 1083 22.91 44.40 -4.77
N ASN A 1084 23.34 44.88 -5.93
CA ASN A 1084 24.43 45.88 -6.02
C ASN A 1084 24.01 47.29 -5.58
N ARG A 1085 22.72 47.65 -5.65
CA ARG A 1085 22.22 48.91 -5.07
C ARG A 1085 22.16 48.88 -3.55
N THR A 1086 21.88 47.74 -2.93
CA THR A 1086 21.91 47.59 -1.45
C THR A 1086 23.31 47.51 -0.85
N LYS A 1087 24.35 47.11 -1.61
CA LYS A 1087 25.75 47.14 -1.15
C LYS A 1087 26.45 48.49 -1.27
N LYS A 1088 25.84 49.48 -1.95
CA LYS A 1088 26.32 50.88 -1.99
C LYS A 1088 25.65 51.79 -0.97
N LYS A 1089 24.84 51.24 -0.05
CA LYS A 1089 24.14 51.96 1.02
C LYS A 1089 24.35 51.37 2.42
N PHE A 1090 25.43 50.62 2.62
CA PHE A 1090 25.98 50.27 3.93
C PHE A 1090 27.47 50.55 3.95
#